data_AF-A0A172Y0E3-F1
#
_entry.id   AF-A0A172Y0E3-F1
#
_cell.length_a   1.000
_cell.length_b   1.000
_cell.length_c   1.000
_cell.angle_alpha   90.00
_cell.angle_beta   90.00
_cell.angle_gamma   90.00
#
_symmetry.space_group_name_H-M   'P 1'
#
loop_
_entity.id
_entity.type
_entity.pdbx_description
1 polymer ?
#
loop_
_entity_poly.entity_id
_entity_poly.type
_entity_poly.pdbx_seq_one_letter_code
_entity_poly.pdbx_strand_id
1 'polypeptide(L)'
;MSQLLIIGDKNPEIGKETKYTISLVNFGGLSNNINVFNPISEIPQWQILVLEHGKWRKTSENTKQGESVSYTFKQSSLSREGIKLVVTKGNDKGELIIKTKRAGQPKILKVDLLDVNYNKVTKPLHYFDTLIAKAQCTDMEGEKLHFTLWEDDALKEGHNKINEINKINPIPISATVKRGKAEARFNMAFYTQASMIANMQLAKGDKSEGKNHEYYVTADYYGKLEASNNINIANPDFSNPIQKAFDLKYPDKTPQKPKVNKRPTPPPPAPKKDTYKTPITPKAKTKAPDPKGKIISVEFVDFLGKPYQNMKFGTQVKAKIISKDMKGKTIKLKIWEDDISDQLVYENNYVLGGDESYATLNLTNEIRKKGDDFKEGSEQEYFLEIEYAGQSVDSEVINVNDSAPKIKVETRVSTSGVKAKKADQKKEEKVCECEARVRAFMRMLRVGEGTGELIKSSVYNKETKKMEEAYISHNFQRGYSTAFGGNKITDFSSHPQKMYGDSSAAGAYQVMRYTWWWMNGEELDDNNKKTGKYVAEHDYIKKYKILDYSPESQDKVCLAIMKAQRPNLIKKVINNNIENSIQSEACFIWASLPEMDDKSHYKFKGKRQPATKLKICIEHYNKFLQEELQGISNLHLKKGFLKEFGYDCCGESVKTSEIISKCKCQKPHYNIAKPELWITQKPSECWAASVEILKNYGVIGGSRANCIIIANQDGKNLSSVNANSGIDYIDSQLKIGKPVVVGLDDNLRQTSYNAHKATDHFFVIVGSGCENGKRYYTFFDVGSKTRDAGTSSNNKMFINENLLIEGKSNGGRHNYTITEVRKNN
;
A
#
# COMPACT_ATOMS: atom_id res chain seq x y z
N MET A 1 27.45 69.62 22.62
CA MET A 1 26.69 68.38 22.35
C MET A 1 27.46 67.61 21.31
N SER A 2 28.04 66.48 21.70
CA SER A 2 28.76 65.59 20.80
C SER A 2 27.74 64.90 19.90
N GLN A 3 27.80 65.14 18.59
CA GLN A 3 26.94 64.40 17.68
C GLN A 3 27.55 63.01 17.45
N LEU A 4 26.85 61.96 17.90
CA LEU A 4 27.26 60.60 17.58
C LEU A 4 27.11 60.38 16.07
N LEU A 5 28.23 60.15 15.40
CA LEU A 5 28.22 59.80 13.99
C LEU A 5 28.14 58.28 13.85
N ILE A 6 27.12 57.78 13.16
CA ILE A 6 27.07 56.37 12.76
C ILE A 6 27.88 56.21 11.47
N ILE A 7 28.93 55.39 11.54
CA ILE A 7 29.75 55.00 10.39
C ILE A 7 29.34 53.61 9.92
N GLY A 8 28.96 53.48 8.64
CA GLY A 8 28.61 52.22 7.99
C GLY A 8 27.95 52.43 6.63
N ASP A 9 27.63 51.33 5.93
CA ASP A 9 27.04 51.38 4.58
C ASP A 9 25.59 51.91 4.61
N LYS A 10 25.32 52.95 3.82
CA LYS A 10 23.99 53.55 3.65
C LYS A 10 23.10 52.77 2.68
N ASN A 11 23.71 51.97 1.80
CA ASN A 11 23.03 51.14 0.81
C ASN A 11 23.35 49.65 0.95
N PRO A 12 23.11 49.06 2.13
CA PRO A 12 23.46 47.67 2.40
C PRO A 12 22.66 46.73 1.51
N GLU A 13 23.32 45.67 1.07
CA GLU A 13 22.73 44.56 0.34
C GLU A 13 21.87 43.70 1.29
N ILE A 14 20.66 43.34 0.87
CA ILE A 14 19.82 42.44 1.66
C ILE A 14 20.46 41.05 1.79
N GLY A 15 20.29 40.40 2.94
CA GLY A 15 20.88 39.08 3.23
C GLY A 15 22.36 39.08 3.58
N LYS A 16 23.06 40.22 3.47
CA LYS A 16 24.46 40.40 3.89
C LYS A 16 24.52 41.10 5.25
N GLU A 17 25.42 40.62 6.12
CA GLU A 17 25.68 41.29 7.39
C GLU A 17 26.51 42.56 7.18
N THR A 18 26.04 43.69 7.72
CA THR A 18 26.69 44.99 7.64
C THR A 18 26.99 45.53 9.02
N LYS A 19 28.26 45.88 9.27
CA LYS A 19 28.73 46.45 10.55
C LYS A 19 28.57 47.97 10.56
N TYR A 20 28.08 48.49 11.69
CA TYR A 20 27.96 49.91 12.00
C TYR A 20 28.71 50.21 13.29
N THR A 21 29.38 51.36 13.37
CA THR A 21 30.17 51.78 14.53
C THR A 21 29.89 53.24 14.83
N ILE A 22 29.94 53.64 16.10
CA ILE A 22 29.87 55.06 16.46
C ILE A 22 31.26 55.69 16.45
N SER A 23 31.31 56.94 16.01
CA SER A 23 32.46 57.82 16.22
C SER A 23 31.99 59.10 16.89
N LEU A 24 32.79 59.56 17.86
CA LEU A 24 32.60 60.84 18.52
C LEU A 24 33.33 61.90 17.71
N VAL A 25 32.57 62.78 17.08
CA VAL A 25 33.16 63.95 16.42
C VAL A 25 33.29 65.05 17.48
N ASN A 26 34.50 65.18 18.05
CA ASN A 26 34.86 66.38 18.80
C ASN A 26 35.19 67.47 17.77
N PHE A 27 34.30 68.44 17.60
CA PHE A 27 34.63 69.68 16.90
C PHE A 27 35.60 70.49 17.76
N GLY A 28 36.91 70.19 17.65
CA GLY A 28 37.96 70.95 18.33
C GLY A 28 39.33 70.26 18.30
N GLY A 29 40.17 70.70 17.36
CA GLY A 29 41.64 70.71 17.33
C GLY A 29 42.48 69.69 18.13
N LEU A 30 43.36 68.99 17.41
CA LEU A 30 44.71 68.56 17.81
C LEU A 30 44.87 67.96 19.22
N SER A 31 44.79 66.63 19.34
CA SER A 31 45.83 65.82 20.00
C SER A 31 45.41 64.35 20.09
N ASN A 32 46.36 63.47 19.76
CA ASN A 32 46.35 62.09 20.21
C ASN A 32 46.49 62.09 21.73
N ASN A 33 45.47 61.68 22.48
CA ASN A 33 45.65 61.12 23.81
C ASN A 33 44.47 60.20 24.17
N ILE A 34 44.82 58.93 24.37
CA ILE A 34 43.99 57.93 25.03
C ILE A 34 43.92 58.36 26.50
N ASN A 35 42.74 58.77 26.96
CA ASN A 35 42.49 58.94 28.40
C ASN A 35 41.53 57.87 28.90
N VAL A 36 41.99 57.20 29.95
CA VAL A 36 41.35 56.11 30.67
C VAL A 36 40.68 56.67 31.93
N PHE A 37 39.52 56.09 32.28
CA PHE A 37 38.79 56.12 33.56
C PHE A 37 37.96 57.36 33.95
N ASN A 38 36.61 57.20 33.97
CA ASN A 38 35.84 56.98 35.21
C ASN A 38 34.39 56.49 34.89
N PRO A 39 33.61 55.94 35.84
CA PRO A 39 32.89 54.69 35.65
C PRO A 39 31.38 54.89 35.79
N ILE A 40 30.77 55.46 34.76
CA ILE A 40 29.40 55.08 34.35
C ILE A 40 29.51 54.98 32.83
N SER A 41 30.01 53.85 32.34
CA SER A 41 30.08 53.61 30.90
C SER A 41 28.65 53.41 30.41
N GLU A 42 27.98 54.50 30.04
CA GLU A 42 26.68 54.40 29.39
C GLU A 42 26.88 53.67 28.07
N ILE A 43 26.32 52.47 28.00
CA ILE A 43 26.47 51.58 26.87
C ILE A 43 25.58 52.13 25.73
N PRO A 44 26.13 52.41 24.53
CA PRO A 44 25.34 52.92 23.41
C PRO A 44 24.20 51.97 23.06
N GLN A 45 22.99 52.51 22.92
CA GLN A 45 21.77 51.78 22.59
C GLN A 45 21.38 52.04 21.14
N TRP A 46 21.24 50.99 20.35
CA TRP A 46 20.89 51.04 18.94
C TRP A 46 19.46 50.56 18.71
N GLN A 47 18.74 51.18 17.78
CA GLN A 47 17.38 50.81 17.39
C GLN A 47 17.13 51.06 15.89
N ILE A 48 16.33 50.20 15.28
CA ILE A 48 15.85 50.37 13.89
C ILE A 48 14.40 50.87 13.92
N LEU A 49 14.15 51.95 13.18
CA LEU A 49 12.82 52.46 12.88
C LEU A 49 12.50 52.20 11.40
N VAL A 50 11.24 51.85 11.14
CA VAL A 50 10.69 51.72 9.79
C VAL A 50 9.62 52.78 9.57
N LEU A 51 9.58 53.35 8.38
CA LEU A 51 8.53 54.28 7.96
C LEU A 51 7.35 53.44 7.47
N GLU A 52 6.20 53.62 8.12
CA GLU A 52 4.93 53.00 7.75
C GLU A 52 3.84 54.08 7.83
N HIS A 53 3.11 54.33 6.73
CA HIS A 53 2.06 55.34 6.67
C HIS A 53 2.52 56.74 7.12
N GLY A 54 3.74 57.15 6.72
CA GLY A 54 4.30 58.46 7.06
C GLY A 54 4.76 58.65 8.51
N LYS A 55 4.68 57.62 9.37
CA LYS A 55 5.18 57.68 10.76
C LYS A 55 6.31 56.69 10.98
N TRP A 56 7.34 57.11 11.72
CA TRP A 56 8.44 56.24 12.11
C TRP A 56 8.04 55.34 13.28
N ARG A 57 7.97 54.04 13.03
CA ARG A 57 7.66 53.03 14.04
C ARG A 57 8.92 52.30 14.48
N LYS A 58 9.11 52.16 15.79
CA LYS A 58 10.19 51.34 16.37
C LYS A 58 9.95 49.86 16.08
N THR A 59 11.01 49.13 15.76
CA THR A 59 10.98 47.67 15.68
C THR A 59 11.49 47.09 17.01
N SER A 60 10.65 46.31 17.69
CA SER A 60 10.97 45.73 19.01
C SER A 60 12.03 44.62 18.96
N GLU A 61 12.28 44.03 17.79
CA GLU A 61 13.16 42.86 17.61
C GLU A 61 14.63 43.20 17.30
N ASN A 62 15.02 44.48 17.19
CA ASN A 62 16.33 44.89 16.66
C ASN A 62 17.12 45.86 17.55
N THR A 63 16.80 45.94 18.83
CA THR A 63 17.58 46.74 19.78
C THR A 63 18.91 46.05 20.08
N LYS A 64 20.02 46.80 20.01
CA LYS A 64 21.38 46.29 20.26
C LYS A 64 22.17 47.26 21.12
N GLN A 65 23.25 46.77 21.74
CA GLN A 65 24.09 47.57 22.63
C GLN A 65 25.56 47.45 22.26
N GLY A 66 26.32 48.52 22.49
CA GLY A 66 27.78 48.56 22.32
C GLY A 66 28.26 49.60 21.31
N GLU A 67 29.58 49.81 21.27
CA GLU A 67 30.22 50.79 20.37
C GLU A 67 30.10 50.42 18.87
N SER A 68 29.90 49.13 18.59
CA SER A 68 29.67 48.63 17.24
C SER A 68 28.61 47.53 17.23
N VAL A 69 27.77 47.54 16.20
CA VAL A 69 26.69 46.57 16.00
C VAL A 69 26.61 46.14 14.54
N SER A 70 26.26 44.88 14.31
CA SER A 70 26.00 44.37 12.96
C SER A 70 24.50 44.24 12.71
N TYR A 71 24.02 44.56 11.51
CA TYR A 71 22.64 44.34 11.09
C TYR A 71 22.59 43.60 9.76
N THR A 72 21.61 42.71 9.61
CA THR A 72 21.29 42.05 8.33
C THR A 72 19.89 42.44 7.91
N PHE A 73 19.75 43.04 6.73
CA PHE A 73 18.46 43.48 6.20
C PHE A 73 17.78 42.36 5.41
N LYS A 74 16.47 42.19 5.56
CA LYS A 74 15.69 41.08 4.98
C LYS A 74 15.07 41.49 3.64
N GLN A 75 14.54 40.55 2.86
CA GLN A 75 13.78 40.85 1.62
C GLN A 75 12.70 41.92 1.82
N SER A 76 11.98 41.86 2.95
CA SER A 76 10.94 42.84 3.30
C SER A 76 11.45 44.27 3.46
N SER A 77 12.76 44.48 3.61
CA SER A 77 13.38 45.80 3.71
C SER A 77 13.33 46.56 2.36
N LEU A 78 13.33 45.85 1.23
CA LEU A 78 13.22 46.46 -0.11
C LEU A 78 11.87 47.15 -0.35
N SER A 79 10.81 46.65 0.30
CA SER A 79 9.45 47.16 0.15
C SER A 79 9.07 48.15 1.25
N ARG A 80 10.01 48.58 2.10
CA ARG A 80 9.74 49.59 3.15
C ARG A 80 9.82 50.99 2.55
N GLU A 81 8.92 51.87 2.97
CA GLU A 81 8.93 53.29 2.56
C GLU A 81 10.19 54.03 3.07
N GLY A 82 10.77 53.57 4.18
CA GLY A 82 12.03 54.09 4.71
C GLY A 82 12.52 53.28 5.91
N ILE A 83 13.85 53.19 6.08
CA ILE A 83 14.49 52.53 7.23
C ILE A 83 15.49 53.51 7.84
N LYS A 84 15.52 53.59 9.17
CA LYS A 84 16.40 54.49 9.91
C LYS A 84 17.02 53.79 11.10
N LEU A 85 18.34 53.87 11.21
CA LEU A 85 19.11 53.41 12.35
C LEU A 85 19.34 54.58 13.31
N VAL A 86 19.14 54.36 14.61
CA VAL A 86 19.30 55.39 15.64
C VAL A 86 20.14 54.81 16.77
N VAL A 87 21.13 55.57 17.23
CA VAL A 87 21.96 55.23 18.40
C VAL A 87 21.82 56.33 19.45
N THR A 88 21.75 55.95 20.73
CA THR A 88 21.74 56.88 21.88
C THR A 88 22.77 56.43 22.90
N LYS A 89 23.65 57.34 23.32
CA LYS A 89 24.64 57.12 24.40
C LYS A 89 24.52 58.31 25.35
N GLY A 90 23.87 58.12 26.49
CA GLY A 90 23.49 59.23 27.37
C GLY A 90 22.60 60.23 26.68
N ASN A 91 23.02 61.50 26.70
CA ASN A 91 22.35 62.61 26.05
C ASN A 91 22.67 62.73 24.55
N ASP A 92 23.68 62.01 24.05
CA ASP A 92 24.09 62.09 22.66
C ASP A 92 23.30 61.10 21.78
N LYS A 93 22.96 61.53 20.56
CA LYS A 93 22.14 60.77 19.62
C LYS A 93 22.69 60.85 18.19
N GLY A 94 22.71 59.71 17.51
CA GLY A 94 23.07 59.58 16.10
C GLY A 94 21.94 58.95 15.29
N GLU A 95 21.73 59.38 14.05
CA GLU A 95 20.75 58.79 13.13
C GLU A 95 21.37 58.55 11.75
N LEU A 96 20.98 57.44 11.10
CA LEU A 96 21.41 57.09 9.75
C LEU A 96 20.23 56.53 8.95
N ILE A 97 19.87 57.15 7.83
CA ILE A 97 18.86 56.63 6.90
C ILE A 97 19.50 55.55 6.03
N ILE A 98 18.80 54.42 5.91
CA ILE A 98 19.24 53.25 5.17
C ILE A 98 18.31 53.00 3.98
N LYS A 99 18.90 52.80 2.80
CA LYS A 99 18.18 52.38 1.59
C LYS A 99 18.77 51.07 1.09
N THR A 100 18.12 49.95 1.39
CA THR A 100 18.63 48.63 1.02
C THR A 100 18.63 48.40 -0.50
N LYS A 101 19.63 47.70 -1.01
CA LYS A 101 19.72 47.26 -2.42
C LYS A 101 19.47 45.75 -2.54
N ARG A 102 19.04 45.31 -3.73
CA ARG A 102 18.83 43.88 -4.05
C ARG A 102 20.15 43.11 -3.96
N ALA A 103 20.08 41.82 -3.62
CA ALA A 103 21.22 40.91 -3.66
C ALA A 103 21.57 40.52 -5.11
N GLY A 104 20.59 40.56 -6.01
CA GLY A 104 20.77 40.31 -7.44
C GLY A 104 20.90 38.83 -7.79
N GLN A 105 20.85 37.93 -6.81
CA GLN A 105 20.88 36.48 -7.00
C GLN A 105 19.83 35.81 -6.09
N PRO A 106 18.96 34.95 -6.65
CA PRO A 106 17.98 34.20 -5.86
C PRO A 106 18.71 33.24 -4.93
N LYS A 107 18.49 33.37 -3.62
CA LYS A 107 19.17 32.57 -2.61
C LYS A 107 18.29 32.28 -1.40
N ILE A 108 18.33 31.02 -0.94
CA ILE A 108 17.85 30.63 0.38
C ILE A 108 18.98 30.98 1.38
N LEU A 109 18.70 31.89 2.32
CA LEU A 109 19.67 32.32 3.32
C LEU A 109 19.78 31.36 4.50
N LYS A 110 18.63 30.84 4.93
CA LYS A 110 18.52 29.97 6.11
C LYS A 110 17.22 29.19 6.09
N VAL A 111 17.24 27.96 6.59
CA VAL A 111 16.05 27.19 6.94
C VAL A 111 16.00 26.95 8.45
N ASP A 112 14.89 27.32 9.07
CA ASP A 112 14.62 27.07 10.48
C ASP A 112 13.58 25.94 10.62
N LEU A 113 13.77 25.02 11.56
CA LEU A 113 12.78 24.00 11.93
C LEU A 113 12.28 24.32 13.35
N LEU A 114 10.99 24.63 13.46
CA LEU A 114 10.35 25.22 14.64
C LEU A 114 9.19 24.35 15.12
N ASP A 115 8.76 24.57 16.37
CA ASP A 115 7.51 23.98 16.87
C ASP A 115 6.27 24.64 16.26
N VAL A 116 5.08 24.10 16.56
CA VAL A 116 3.79 24.63 16.08
C VAL A 116 3.53 26.09 16.48
N ASN A 117 4.20 26.57 17.54
CA ASN A 117 4.09 27.92 18.09
C ASN A 117 5.20 28.85 17.56
N TYR A 118 5.97 28.43 16.55
CA TYR A 118 7.09 29.18 15.96
C TYR A 118 8.29 29.41 16.89
N ASN A 119 8.42 28.63 17.97
CA ASN A 119 9.57 28.70 18.87
C ASN A 119 10.67 27.73 18.42
N LYS A 120 11.92 28.04 18.80
CA LYS A 120 13.04 27.11 18.63
C LYS A 120 12.83 25.89 19.52
N VAL A 121 12.99 24.71 18.95
CA VAL A 121 12.90 23.45 19.67
C VAL A 121 14.12 23.30 20.57
N THR A 122 13.90 23.38 21.89
CA THR A 122 14.97 23.24 22.91
C THR A 122 14.79 21.98 23.76
N LYS A 123 13.64 21.31 23.64
CA LYS A 123 13.30 20.05 24.31
C LYS A 123 12.80 19.04 23.27
N PRO A 124 12.98 17.73 23.51
CA PRO A 124 12.48 16.71 22.61
C PRO A 124 10.96 16.82 22.43
N LEU A 125 10.50 16.81 21.18
CA LEU A 125 9.08 16.81 20.82
C LEU A 125 8.52 15.39 20.76
N HIS A 126 7.20 15.23 20.60
CA HIS A 126 6.54 13.95 20.43
C HIS A 126 6.19 13.68 18.95
N TYR A 127 6.08 12.41 18.56
CA TYR A 127 5.61 11.99 17.23
C TYR A 127 4.15 12.36 16.89
N PHE A 128 3.44 13.05 17.78
CA PHE A 128 2.11 13.60 17.50
C PHE A 128 2.14 15.12 17.30
N ASP A 129 3.31 15.75 17.47
CA ASP A 129 3.47 17.18 17.33
C ASP A 129 3.64 17.59 15.85
N THR A 130 3.46 18.87 15.59
CA THR A 130 3.65 19.47 14.26
C THR A 130 4.89 20.35 14.24
N LEU A 131 5.72 20.16 13.22
CA LEU A 131 6.90 20.98 12.95
C LEU A 131 6.60 22.01 11.85
N ILE A 132 7.21 23.18 11.98
CA ILE A 132 7.15 24.25 10.97
C ILE A 132 8.54 24.46 10.41
N ALA A 133 8.72 24.14 9.14
CA ALA A 133 9.89 24.50 8.36
C ALA A 133 9.72 25.91 7.80
N LYS A 134 10.71 26.78 8.00
CA LYS A 134 10.67 28.18 7.59
C LYS A 134 11.96 28.58 6.89
N ALA A 135 11.87 28.82 5.58
CA ALA A 135 13.00 29.32 4.79
C ALA A 135 12.97 30.86 4.71
N GLN A 136 14.13 31.49 4.94
CA GLN A 136 14.37 32.92 4.69
C GLN A 136 15.11 33.07 3.36
N CYS A 137 14.61 33.90 2.46
CA CYS A 137 15.09 34.00 1.08
C CYS A 137 15.33 35.44 0.65
N THR A 138 16.24 35.64 -0.30
CA THR A 138 16.46 36.92 -1.00
C THR A 138 16.23 36.75 -2.49
N ASP A 139 15.55 37.71 -3.10
CA ASP A 139 15.25 37.77 -4.54
C ASP A 139 14.53 36.51 -5.09
N MET A 140 13.64 35.91 -4.28
CA MET A 140 12.85 34.71 -4.62
C MET A 140 11.34 34.91 -4.45
N GLU A 141 10.83 36.14 -4.44
CA GLU A 141 9.41 36.41 -4.20
C GLU A 141 8.52 35.76 -5.27
N GLY A 142 7.51 34.98 -4.85
CA GLY A 142 6.61 34.26 -5.76
C GLY A 142 7.11 32.89 -6.23
N GLU A 143 8.39 32.58 -6.02
CA GLU A 143 8.97 31.28 -6.34
C GLU A 143 8.47 30.16 -5.41
N LYS A 144 8.52 28.91 -5.87
CA LYS A 144 8.16 27.73 -5.07
C LYS A 144 9.42 27.03 -4.54
N LEU A 145 9.41 26.74 -3.25
CA LEU A 145 10.39 25.88 -2.59
C LEU A 145 9.79 24.51 -2.29
N HIS A 146 10.62 23.46 -2.34
CA HIS A 146 10.23 22.10 -2.00
C HIS A 146 10.90 21.67 -0.70
N PHE A 147 10.09 21.37 0.32
CA PHE A 147 10.57 20.98 1.64
C PHE A 147 10.52 19.46 1.82
N THR A 148 11.63 18.89 2.27
CA THR A 148 11.74 17.46 2.59
C THR A 148 12.27 17.29 4.01
N LEU A 149 11.57 16.49 4.81
CA LEU A 149 11.93 16.10 6.16
C LEU A 149 12.76 14.83 6.12
N TRP A 150 13.86 14.85 6.86
CA TRP A 150 14.85 13.79 6.93
C TRP A 150 15.10 13.46 8.38
N GLU A 151 15.45 12.21 8.61
CA GLU A 151 16.07 11.76 9.84
C GLU A 151 17.60 11.84 9.65
N ASP A 152 18.33 12.24 10.70
CA ASP A 152 19.79 12.44 10.67
C ASP A 152 20.54 11.34 11.42
N ASP A 153 21.12 10.41 10.66
CA ASP A 153 22.01 9.36 11.17
C ASP A 153 23.51 9.72 10.98
N ALA A 154 23.83 10.90 10.45
CA ALA A 154 25.19 11.26 10.13
C ALA A 154 25.95 11.76 11.38
N LEU A 155 27.22 11.36 11.52
CA LEU A 155 28.13 11.81 12.60
C LEU A 155 28.39 13.34 12.64
N LYS A 156 27.86 14.11 11.69
CA LYS A 156 28.00 15.57 11.57
C LYS A 156 26.69 16.19 11.07
N GLU A 157 26.30 17.31 11.67
CA GLU A 157 25.10 18.08 11.28
C GLU A 157 25.10 18.44 9.77
N GLY A 158 23.92 18.35 9.13
CA GLY A 158 23.67 18.83 7.77
C GLY A 158 23.23 17.73 6.78
N HIS A 159 22.80 18.15 5.58
CA HIS A 159 22.34 17.21 4.57
C HIS A 159 23.50 16.44 3.93
N ASN A 160 23.64 15.16 4.29
CA ASN A 160 24.66 14.24 3.80
C ASN A 160 24.06 13.16 2.91
N LYS A 161 24.84 12.61 1.98
CA LYS A 161 24.41 11.48 1.11
C LYS A 161 23.92 10.25 1.88
N ILE A 162 24.43 10.06 3.11
CA ILE A 162 24.01 8.96 4.00
C ILE A 162 22.54 9.12 4.41
N ASN A 163 22.05 10.35 4.50
CA ASN A 163 20.68 10.64 4.94
C ASN A 163 19.68 10.59 3.78
N GLU A 164 20.12 10.44 2.52
CA GLU A 164 19.23 10.40 1.33
C GLU A 164 18.28 9.18 1.32
N ILE A 165 18.61 8.14 2.10
CA ILE A 165 17.76 6.96 2.30
C ILE A 165 16.77 7.10 3.48
N ASN A 166 16.94 8.14 4.32
CA ASN A 166 16.15 8.40 5.53
C ASN A 166 15.05 9.45 5.31
N LYS A 167 14.48 9.44 4.10
CA LYS A 167 13.44 10.38 3.70
C LYS A 167 12.13 10.08 4.41
N ILE A 168 11.59 11.04 5.16
CA ILE A 168 10.37 10.83 5.94
C ILE A 168 9.10 11.06 5.14
N ASN A 169 9.06 12.15 4.35
CA ASN A 169 7.95 12.42 3.47
C ASN A 169 8.27 11.97 2.03
N PRO A 170 7.54 10.99 1.46
CA PRO A 170 7.82 10.49 0.11
C PRO A 170 7.72 11.59 -0.97
N ILE A 171 6.79 12.53 -0.79
CA ILE A 171 6.56 13.67 -1.69
C ILE A 171 6.94 14.97 -0.96
N PRO A 172 7.85 15.79 -1.50
CA PRO A 172 8.20 17.10 -0.93
C PRO A 172 6.99 18.04 -0.82
N ILE A 173 6.93 18.82 0.27
CA ILE A 173 5.88 19.83 0.48
C ILE A 173 6.28 21.12 -0.23
N SER A 174 5.45 21.59 -1.16
CA SER A 174 5.71 22.84 -1.89
C SER A 174 5.15 24.05 -1.15
N ALA A 175 5.95 25.11 -0.97
CA ALA A 175 5.48 26.40 -0.44
C ALA A 175 6.02 27.58 -1.25
N THR A 176 5.17 28.60 -1.42
CA THR A 176 5.52 29.82 -2.17
C THR A 176 6.15 30.85 -1.26
N VAL A 177 7.24 31.47 -1.72
CA VAL A 177 7.93 32.55 -1.00
C VAL A 177 7.07 33.82 -1.03
N LYS A 178 6.73 34.31 0.15
CA LYS A 178 6.01 35.57 0.38
C LYS A 178 6.76 36.44 1.37
N ARG A 179 7.03 37.69 1.00
CA ARG A 179 7.85 38.66 1.76
C ARG A 179 9.21 38.06 2.15
N GLY A 180 9.83 37.32 1.24
CA GLY A 180 11.10 36.60 1.44
C GLY A 180 11.04 35.44 2.43
N LYS A 181 9.86 34.86 2.70
CA LYS A 181 9.68 33.71 3.58
C LYS A 181 8.82 32.63 2.93
N ALA A 182 9.19 31.37 3.06
CA ALA A 182 8.34 30.24 2.71
C ALA A 182 8.19 29.31 3.93
N GLU A 183 6.99 28.77 4.14
CA GLU A 183 6.68 27.95 5.32
C GLU A 183 5.99 26.64 4.91
N ALA A 184 6.45 25.52 5.47
CA ALA A 184 5.87 24.18 5.30
C ALA A 184 5.59 23.54 6.66
N ARG A 185 4.50 22.78 6.75
CA ARG A 185 4.06 22.12 7.99
C ARG A 185 4.22 20.61 7.89
N PHE A 186 4.86 20.01 8.88
CA PHE A 186 5.05 18.56 8.99
C PHE A 186 4.32 18.07 10.24
N ASN A 187 3.14 17.48 10.05
CA ASN A 187 2.45 16.80 11.14
C ASN A 187 3.05 15.40 11.31
N MET A 188 3.81 15.19 12.40
CA MET A 188 4.53 13.94 12.63
C MET A 188 3.59 12.74 12.79
N ALA A 189 2.33 12.96 13.17
CA ALA A 189 1.31 11.91 13.28
C ALA A 189 0.97 11.27 11.92
N PHE A 190 1.18 11.98 10.81
CA PHE A 190 0.94 11.46 9.45
C PHE A 190 2.13 10.66 8.90
N TYR A 191 3.32 10.84 9.49
CA TYR A 191 4.52 10.09 9.14
C TYR A 191 4.71 8.93 10.10
N THR A 192 3.75 7.99 10.08
CA THR A 192 3.67 6.86 11.01
C THR A 192 4.84 5.88 10.94
N GLN A 193 5.68 6.01 9.91
CA GLN A 193 6.92 5.25 9.73
C GLN A 193 8.17 6.03 10.18
N ALA A 194 8.06 7.30 10.59
CA ALA A 194 9.20 8.15 10.88
C ALA A 194 10.09 7.63 12.02
N SER A 195 9.47 7.15 13.11
CA SER A 195 10.21 6.52 14.22
C SER A 195 10.81 5.17 13.84
N MET A 196 10.20 4.45 12.89
CA MET A 196 10.74 3.19 12.37
C MET A 196 11.93 3.45 11.45
N ILE A 197 11.86 4.47 10.59
CA ILE A 197 12.96 4.89 9.72
C ILE A 197 14.15 5.31 10.58
N ALA A 198 13.92 6.09 11.63
CA ALA A 198 14.95 6.43 12.61
C ALA A 198 15.55 5.18 13.27
N ASN A 199 14.72 4.30 13.85
CA ASN A 199 15.21 3.09 14.52
C ASN A 199 15.83 2.01 13.60
N MET A 200 15.71 2.14 12.28
CA MET A 200 16.14 1.10 11.33
C MET A 200 17.65 1.16 11.05
N GLN A 201 18.31 2.28 11.33
CA GLN A 201 19.62 2.58 10.80
C GLN A 201 20.63 2.94 11.88
N LEU A 202 20.79 1.99 12.80
CA LEU A 202 21.78 2.04 13.89
C LEU A 202 23.17 2.43 13.37
N ALA A 203 23.70 3.54 13.90
CA ALA A 203 25.10 3.91 13.70
C ALA A 203 25.98 2.69 13.95
N LYS A 204 27.00 2.50 13.08
CA LYS A 204 27.74 1.25 12.93
C LYS A 204 28.35 0.77 14.26
N GLY A 205 27.63 -0.08 15.00
CA GLY A 205 28.03 -0.61 16.31
C GLY A 205 27.02 -0.39 17.45
N ASP A 206 25.99 0.44 17.26
CA ASP A 206 24.99 0.73 18.28
C ASP A 206 23.84 -0.30 18.29
N LYS A 207 23.26 -0.49 19.48
CA LYS A 207 22.14 -1.41 19.73
C LYS A 207 20.78 -0.69 19.72
N SER A 208 20.77 0.65 19.74
CA SER A 208 19.61 1.52 19.80
C SER A 208 20.00 2.95 19.37
N GLU A 209 19.10 3.66 18.68
CA GLU A 209 19.22 5.10 18.34
C GLU A 209 19.25 6.05 19.55
N GLY A 210 19.18 5.50 20.78
CA GLY A 210 19.20 6.29 21.99
C GLY A 210 17.86 6.97 22.28
N LYS A 211 17.91 7.99 23.15
CA LYS A 211 16.73 8.59 23.80
C LYS A 211 15.84 9.39 22.85
N ASN A 212 16.41 9.92 21.78
CA ASN A 212 15.73 10.79 20.84
C ASN A 212 16.16 10.41 19.43
N HIS A 213 15.27 10.65 18.47
CA HIS A 213 15.57 10.63 17.04
C HIS A 213 15.80 12.06 16.56
N GLU A 214 16.79 12.25 15.68
CA GLU A 214 17.18 13.55 15.17
C GLU A 214 16.56 13.81 13.80
N TYR A 215 15.93 14.97 13.62
CA TYR A 215 15.28 15.35 12.38
C TYR A 215 15.72 16.72 11.89
N TYR A 216 15.84 16.88 10.58
CA TYR A 216 16.07 18.15 9.91
C TYR A 216 15.26 18.25 8.63
N VAL A 217 15.13 19.45 8.10
CA VAL A 217 14.40 19.70 6.86
C VAL A 217 15.32 20.36 5.85
N THR A 218 15.18 19.99 4.58
CA THR A 218 15.85 20.63 3.46
C THR A 218 14.84 21.43 2.64
N ALA A 219 15.23 22.61 2.17
CA ALA A 219 14.49 23.40 1.21
C ALA A 219 15.25 23.41 -0.13
N ASP A 220 14.63 22.86 -1.17
CA ASP A 220 15.18 22.84 -2.53
C ASP A 220 14.57 23.95 -3.40
N TYR A 221 15.45 24.58 -4.18
CA TYR A 221 15.12 25.49 -5.28
C TYR A 221 15.95 25.13 -6.51
N TYR A 222 15.33 24.46 -7.49
CA TYR A 222 15.98 24.05 -8.75
C TYR A 222 17.31 23.30 -8.53
N GLY A 223 17.36 22.39 -7.56
CA GLY A 223 18.56 21.59 -7.26
C GLY A 223 19.58 22.27 -6.34
N LYS A 224 19.32 23.51 -5.90
CA LYS A 224 20.06 24.16 -4.81
C LYS A 224 19.32 23.93 -3.50
N LEU A 225 19.97 23.21 -2.59
CA LEU A 225 19.37 22.73 -1.36
C LEU A 225 20.06 23.35 -0.14
N GLU A 226 19.26 23.87 0.78
CA GLU A 226 19.71 24.35 2.09
C GLU A 226 19.04 23.55 3.21
N ALA A 227 19.80 23.19 4.23
CA ALA A 227 19.33 22.37 5.36
C ALA A 227 19.06 23.23 6.60
N SER A 228 18.11 22.79 7.42
CA SER A 228 17.92 23.33 8.77
C SER A 228 18.89 22.71 9.76
N ASN A 229 18.92 23.27 10.97
CA ASN A 229 19.46 22.58 12.14
C ASN A 229 18.61 21.35 12.48
N ASN A 230 19.21 20.44 13.25
CA ASN A 230 18.52 19.27 13.79
C ASN A 230 17.62 19.64 14.97
N ILE A 231 16.56 18.87 15.11
CA ILE A 231 15.70 18.85 16.29
C ILE A 231 15.59 17.42 16.82
N ASN A 232 15.25 17.30 18.10
CA ASN A 232 15.06 16.03 18.74
C ASN A 232 13.57 15.70 18.88
N ILE A 233 13.19 14.47 18.54
CA ILE A 233 11.89 13.88 18.87
C ILE A 233 12.13 12.69 19.78
N ALA A 234 11.41 12.61 20.90
CA ALA A 234 11.58 11.55 21.89
C ALA A 234 11.37 10.17 21.24
N ASN A 235 12.35 9.27 21.41
CA ASN A 235 12.26 7.91 20.91
C ASN A 235 11.28 7.12 21.81
N PRO A 236 10.12 6.69 21.28
CA PRO A 236 9.14 5.94 22.08
C PRO A 236 9.66 4.56 22.53
N ASP A 237 10.70 4.03 21.88
CA ASP A 237 11.25 2.71 22.15
C ASP A 237 12.42 2.74 23.17
N PHE A 238 12.90 3.93 23.55
CA PHE A 238 13.98 4.07 24.54
C PHE A 238 13.58 3.71 25.98
N SER A 239 12.28 3.67 26.30
CA SER A 239 11.79 3.27 27.61
C SER A 239 10.91 2.02 27.54
N ASN A 240 11.52 0.87 27.22
CA ASN A 240 10.97 -0.43 27.60
C ASN A 240 12.06 -1.30 28.27
N PRO A 241 11.95 -1.58 29.58
CA PRO A 241 13.00 -2.20 30.40
C PRO A 241 13.10 -3.72 30.18
N ILE A 242 13.68 -4.15 29.06
CA ILE A 242 14.09 -5.55 28.83
C ILE A 242 15.56 -5.79 29.28
N GLN A 243 16.17 -4.84 29.98
CA GLN A 243 17.48 -5.05 30.63
C GLN A 243 17.42 -5.39 32.13
N LYS A 244 16.24 -5.45 32.76
CA LYS A 244 16.10 -5.78 34.20
C LYS A 244 15.70 -7.22 34.53
N ALA A 245 15.74 -8.14 33.56
CA ALA A 245 15.51 -9.57 33.79
C ALA A 245 16.80 -10.41 33.83
N PHE A 246 17.99 -9.80 33.72
CA PHE A 246 19.27 -10.53 33.79
C PHE A 246 20.08 -10.28 35.08
N ASP A 247 19.57 -9.55 36.06
CA ASP A 247 20.26 -9.38 37.34
C ASP A 247 19.36 -9.74 38.54
N LEU A 248 19.36 -11.03 38.88
CA LEU A 248 19.23 -11.48 40.26
C LEU A 248 20.44 -12.35 40.63
N LYS A 249 21.47 -11.63 41.10
CA LYS A 249 22.50 -11.93 42.11
C LYS A 249 23.47 -13.11 41.87
N TYR A 250 24.77 -12.80 41.80
CA TYR A 250 25.80 -12.93 42.87
C TYR A 250 27.17 -12.40 42.32
N PRO A 251 28.20 -12.14 43.15
CA PRO A 251 28.51 -10.92 43.91
C PRO A 251 29.71 -10.11 43.35
N ASP A 252 29.94 -8.93 43.92
CA ASP A 252 31.06 -8.00 43.71
C ASP A 252 32.41 -8.63 43.34
N LYS A 253 32.95 -8.27 42.15
CA LYS A 253 34.39 -7.94 41.96
C LYS A 253 34.56 -6.87 40.87
N THR A 254 35.24 -5.80 41.26
CA THR A 254 35.63 -4.64 40.45
C THR A 254 36.47 -5.01 39.22
N PRO A 255 36.18 -4.49 38.01
CA PRO A 255 37.06 -4.67 36.86
C PRO A 255 38.17 -3.61 36.85
N GLN A 256 39.42 -4.04 37.00
CA GLN A 256 40.58 -3.31 36.51
C GLN A 256 40.56 -3.28 34.96
N LYS A 257 40.87 -2.12 34.37
CA LYS A 257 41.11 -1.94 32.92
C LYS A 257 42.26 -2.84 32.44
N PRO A 258 42.15 -3.50 31.27
CA PRO A 258 43.18 -3.27 30.25
C PRO A 258 42.74 -3.29 28.77
N LYS A 259 43.35 -2.32 28.06
CA LYS A 259 43.85 -2.22 26.67
C LYS A 259 43.16 -2.90 25.45
N VAL A 260 42.96 -2.00 24.48
CA VAL A 260 42.67 -2.13 23.04
C VAL A 260 43.35 -3.32 22.34
N ASN A 261 42.56 -4.11 21.60
CA ASN A 261 43.00 -4.88 20.44
C ASN A 261 42.04 -4.65 19.26
N LYS A 262 42.58 -4.19 18.12
CA LYS A 262 41.85 -3.97 16.85
C LYS A 262 41.43 -5.31 16.25
N ARG A 263 40.18 -5.40 15.76
CA ARG A 263 39.68 -6.52 14.94
C ARG A 263 39.68 -6.12 13.44
N PRO A 264 40.02 -7.01 12.49
CA PRO A 264 40.15 -6.67 11.08
C PRO A 264 38.82 -6.30 10.43
N THR A 265 38.84 -5.34 9.50
CA THR A 265 37.73 -5.00 8.61
C THR A 265 37.36 -6.18 7.70
N PRO A 266 36.07 -6.49 7.49
CA PRO A 266 35.64 -7.52 6.56
C PRO A 266 35.98 -7.12 5.11
N PRO A 267 36.36 -8.09 4.25
CA PRO A 267 36.70 -7.82 2.85
C PRO A 267 35.48 -7.36 2.02
N PRO A 268 35.69 -6.71 0.87
CA PRO A 268 34.63 -6.31 -0.06
C PRO A 268 33.76 -7.51 -0.49
N PRO A 269 32.46 -7.28 -0.81
CA PRO A 269 31.60 -8.34 -1.30
C PRO A 269 32.09 -8.85 -2.65
N ALA A 270 32.33 -10.17 -2.76
CA ALA A 270 32.71 -10.86 -3.98
C ALA A 270 31.66 -11.92 -4.35
N PRO A 271 31.49 -12.28 -5.63
CA PRO A 271 30.59 -13.36 -6.04
C PRO A 271 30.97 -14.67 -5.35
N LYS A 272 29.98 -15.42 -4.89
CA LYS A 272 30.25 -16.69 -4.18
C LYS A 272 30.65 -17.74 -5.20
N LYS A 273 31.62 -18.60 -4.90
CA LYS A 273 32.03 -19.67 -5.83
C LYS A 273 30.88 -20.65 -6.13
N ASP A 274 30.07 -20.97 -5.12
CA ASP A 274 29.01 -21.99 -5.18
C ASP A 274 27.59 -21.41 -5.43
N THR A 275 27.46 -20.53 -6.42
CA THR A 275 26.19 -19.91 -6.85
C THR A 275 26.02 -20.02 -8.36
N TYR A 276 24.77 -20.17 -8.82
CA TYR A 276 24.44 -20.09 -10.24
C TYR A 276 24.77 -18.69 -10.77
N LYS A 277 25.50 -18.63 -11.89
CA LYS A 277 25.86 -17.40 -12.59
C LYS A 277 25.61 -17.52 -14.09
N THR A 278 25.09 -16.47 -14.71
CA THR A 278 24.92 -16.43 -16.16
C THR A 278 25.17 -15.04 -16.72
N PRO A 279 25.90 -14.92 -17.84
CA PRO A 279 26.08 -13.64 -18.51
C PRO A 279 24.75 -13.15 -19.08
N ILE A 280 24.54 -11.84 -19.04
CA ILE A 280 23.34 -11.18 -19.59
C ILE A 280 23.65 -10.12 -20.65
N THR A 281 24.93 -9.77 -20.82
CA THR A 281 25.40 -8.99 -21.98
C THR A 281 26.37 -9.82 -22.83
N PRO A 282 26.49 -9.55 -24.14
CA PRO A 282 27.22 -10.42 -25.07
C PRO A 282 28.72 -10.61 -24.77
N LYS A 283 29.34 -9.66 -24.06
CA LYS A 283 30.78 -9.69 -23.75
C LYS A 283 31.12 -10.22 -22.35
N ALA A 284 30.13 -10.31 -21.45
CA ALA A 284 30.28 -10.92 -20.14
C ALA A 284 30.65 -12.41 -20.26
N LYS A 285 31.64 -12.84 -19.47
CA LYS A 285 32.24 -14.18 -19.51
C LYS A 285 31.87 -15.05 -18.30
N THR A 286 31.42 -14.44 -17.20
CA THR A 286 31.16 -15.13 -15.94
C THR A 286 29.92 -16.00 -16.01
N LYS A 287 30.15 -17.32 -15.96
CA LYS A 287 29.12 -18.35 -16.00
C LYS A 287 29.46 -19.50 -15.05
N ALA A 288 28.49 -19.90 -14.23
CA ALA A 288 28.61 -21.04 -13.34
C ALA A 288 27.25 -21.75 -13.23
N PRO A 289 27.16 -23.07 -13.43
CA PRO A 289 25.92 -23.79 -13.17
C PRO A 289 25.60 -23.82 -11.68
N ASP A 290 24.34 -24.08 -11.33
CA ASP A 290 23.96 -24.27 -9.92
C ASP A 290 24.58 -25.57 -9.40
N PRO A 291 25.41 -25.54 -8.33
CA PRO A 291 26.03 -26.75 -7.78
C PRO A 291 25.04 -27.85 -7.38
N LYS A 292 23.80 -27.49 -7.03
CA LYS A 292 22.75 -28.45 -6.66
C LYS A 292 21.71 -28.67 -7.76
N GLY A 293 21.87 -28.05 -8.93
CA GLY A 293 21.02 -28.25 -10.11
C GLY A 293 19.55 -27.82 -9.95
N LYS A 294 19.24 -26.94 -8.98
CA LYS A 294 17.88 -26.44 -8.73
C LYS A 294 17.56 -25.19 -9.53
N ILE A 295 18.53 -24.33 -9.81
CA ILE A 295 18.41 -23.24 -10.79
C ILE A 295 18.91 -23.77 -12.13
N ILE A 296 18.01 -23.84 -13.12
CA ILE A 296 18.29 -24.41 -14.45
C ILE A 296 18.76 -23.30 -15.39
N SER A 297 18.04 -22.19 -15.46
CA SER A 297 18.44 -21.04 -16.26
C SER A 297 17.85 -19.73 -15.73
N VAL A 298 18.50 -18.62 -16.07
CA VAL A 298 17.98 -17.26 -15.83
C VAL A 298 18.24 -16.43 -17.08
N GLU A 299 17.21 -15.80 -17.62
CA GLU A 299 17.31 -15.01 -18.85
C GLU A 299 16.50 -13.71 -18.72
N PHE A 300 17.00 -12.61 -19.28
CA PHE A 300 16.17 -11.42 -19.43
C PHE A 300 15.19 -11.60 -20.58
N VAL A 301 13.93 -11.28 -20.30
CA VAL A 301 12.84 -11.23 -21.27
C VAL A 301 12.10 -9.91 -21.18
N ASP A 302 11.50 -9.51 -22.28
CA ASP A 302 10.56 -8.40 -22.30
C ASP A 302 9.23 -8.77 -21.62
N PHE A 303 8.30 -7.81 -21.52
CA PHE A 303 6.99 -8.05 -20.91
C PHE A 303 6.12 -9.07 -21.65
N LEU A 304 6.47 -9.40 -22.90
CA LEU A 304 5.80 -10.39 -23.75
C LEU A 304 6.52 -11.76 -23.70
N GLY A 305 7.60 -11.90 -22.92
CA GLY A 305 8.34 -13.14 -22.74
C GLY A 305 9.38 -13.45 -23.83
N LYS A 306 9.73 -12.49 -24.69
CA LYS A 306 10.77 -12.67 -25.71
C LYS A 306 12.16 -12.35 -25.16
N PRO A 307 13.22 -13.06 -25.58
CA PRO A 307 14.60 -12.82 -25.13
C PRO A 307 15.04 -11.37 -25.37
N TYR A 308 15.56 -10.74 -24.32
CA TYR A 308 15.95 -9.34 -24.32
C TYR A 308 17.46 -9.20 -24.56
N GLN A 309 17.88 -9.13 -25.83
CA GLN A 309 19.30 -9.22 -26.23
C GLN A 309 20.09 -7.90 -26.16
N ASN A 310 19.40 -6.74 -26.14
CA ASN A 310 20.04 -5.41 -26.14
C ASN A 310 19.58 -4.60 -24.91
N MET A 311 20.37 -4.65 -23.84
CA MET A 311 20.06 -4.04 -22.55
C MET A 311 19.96 -2.51 -22.66
N LYS A 312 18.76 -1.93 -22.46
CA LYS A 312 18.57 -0.47 -22.44
C LYS A 312 18.28 0.03 -21.03
N PHE A 313 19.18 0.84 -20.48
CA PHE A 313 18.96 1.52 -19.19
C PHE A 313 17.81 2.54 -19.29
N GLY A 314 17.03 2.65 -18.21
CA GLY A 314 15.77 3.39 -18.16
C GLY A 314 14.53 2.53 -18.48
N THR A 315 14.70 1.22 -18.69
CA THR A 315 13.58 0.30 -19.00
C THR A 315 13.34 -0.72 -17.89
N GLN A 316 12.12 -1.25 -17.85
CA GLN A 316 11.78 -2.41 -17.03
C GLN A 316 11.96 -3.70 -17.83
N VAL A 317 12.61 -4.68 -17.22
CA VAL A 317 12.80 -6.02 -17.76
C VAL A 317 12.29 -7.07 -16.79
N LYS A 318 12.08 -8.30 -17.26
CA LYS A 318 11.80 -9.45 -16.41
C LYS A 318 12.96 -10.44 -16.50
N ALA A 319 13.50 -10.89 -15.37
CA ALA A 319 14.32 -12.08 -15.32
C ALA A 319 13.41 -13.31 -15.25
N LYS A 320 13.37 -14.08 -16.33
CA LYS A 320 12.74 -15.38 -16.39
C LYS A 320 13.68 -16.40 -15.74
N ILE A 321 13.26 -16.97 -14.63
CA ILE A 321 14.01 -17.95 -13.84
C ILE A 321 13.36 -19.31 -14.05
N ILE A 322 14.10 -20.24 -14.63
CA ILE A 322 13.74 -21.64 -14.71
C ILE A 322 14.43 -22.37 -13.56
N SER A 323 13.64 -23.03 -12.74
CA SER A 323 14.08 -23.75 -11.55
C SER A 323 13.35 -25.08 -11.41
N LYS A 324 13.88 -25.98 -10.57
CA LYS A 324 13.28 -27.27 -10.24
C LYS A 324 13.14 -27.39 -8.74
N ASP A 325 11.95 -27.74 -8.27
CA ASP A 325 11.65 -27.96 -6.84
C ASP A 325 11.91 -26.73 -5.94
N MET A 326 11.73 -25.53 -6.52
CA MET A 326 11.96 -24.23 -5.85
C MET A 326 10.70 -23.36 -5.70
N LYS A 327 9.52 -23.85 -6.10
CA LYS A 327 8.23 -23.16 -5.89
C LYS A 327 8.02 -22.78 -4.41
N GLY A 328 7.69 -21.51 -4.17
CA GLY A 328 7.49 -20.91 -2.85
C GLY A 328 8.76 -20.57 -2.08
N LYS A 329 9.95 -20.87 -2.61
CA LYS A 329 11.22 -20.54 -1.94
C LYS A 329 11.69 -19.14 -2.35
N THR A 330 12.29 -18.45 -1.39
CA THR A 330 12.95 -17.18 -1.64
C THR A 330 14.34 -17.44 -2.20
N ILE A 331 14.63 -16.81 -3.33
CA ILE A 331 15.95 -16.64 -3.88
C ILE A 331 16.38 -15.18 -3.69
N LYS A 332 17.67 -14.95 -3.72
CA LYS A 332 18.31 -13.64 -3.77
C LYS A 332 18.96 -13.52 -5.13
N LEU A 333 18.52 -12.54 -5.91
CA LEU A 333 19.02 -12.26 -7.25
C LEU A 333 19.94 -11.04 -7.18
N LYS A 334 21.15 -11.19 -7.71
CA LYS A 334 22.16 -10.13 -7.79
C LYS A 334 22.58 -9.89 -9.23
N ILE A 335 22.90 -8.64 -9.57
CA ILE A 335 23.56 -8.27 -10.82
C ILE A 335 24.95 -7.77 -10.46
N TRP A 336 25.94 -8.32 -11.16
CA TRP A 336 27.33 -7.95 -11.05
C TRP A 336 27.82 -7.41 -12.38
N GLU A 337 28.75 -6.48 -12.31
CA GLU A 337 29.59 -6.11 -13.44
C GLU A 337 30.75 -7.08 -13.58
N ASP A 338 31.01 -7.52 -14.81
CA ASP A 338 31.92 -8.61 -15.17
C ASP A 338 33.31 -8.11 -15.60
N ASP A 339 33.88 -7.23 -14.77
CA ASP A 339 35.20 -6.61 -15.01
C ASP A 339 36.32 -7.34 -14.23
N ILE A 340 37.55 -6.82 -14.28
CA ILE A 340 38.71 -7.41 -13.56
C ILE A 340 38.45 -7.54 -12.04
N SER A 341 37.53 -6.73 -11.49
CA SER A 341 36.96 -6.92 -10.16
C SER A 341 35.45 -6.83 -10.19
N ASP A 342 34.78 -7.94 -9.90
CA ASP A 342 33.32 -8.02 -9.90
C ASP A 342 32.68 -7.02 -8.93
N GLN A 343 31.88 -6.09 -9.44
CA GLN A 343 31.18 -5.09 -8.62
C GLN A 343 29.68 -5.39 -8.52
N LEU A 344 29.16 -5.45 -7.28
CA LEU A 344 27.73 -5.65 -7.04
C LEU A 344 26.95 -4.37 -7.33
N VAL A 345 26.11 -4.40 -8.36
CA VAL A 345 25.31 -3.22 -8.77
C VAL A 345 23.83 -3.32 -8.39
N TYR A 346 23.32 -4.53 -8.12
CA TYR A 346 21.93 -4.79 -7.73
C TYR A 346 21.81 -6.03 -6.83
N GLU A 347 20.96 -5.97 -5.81
CA GLU A 347 20.59 -7.12 -4.97
C GLU A 347 19.13 -6.99 -4.53
N ASN A 348 18.33 -8.06 -4.70
CA ASN A 348 16.98 -8.12 -4.15
C ASN A 348 16.51 -9.57 -3.94
N ASN A 349 15.53 -9.76 -3.06
CA ASN A 349 14.94 -11.08 -2.76
C ASN A 349 13.65 -11.29 -3.54
N TYR A 350 13.48 -12.49 -4.12
CA TYR A 350 12.31 -12.88 -4.91
C TYR A 350 11.79 -14.25 -4.47
N VAL A 351 10.47 -14.38 -4.35
CA VAL A 351 9.81 -15.67 -4.10
C VAL A 351 9.46 -16.30 -5.43
N LEU A 352 9.92 -17.53 -5.69
CA LEU A 352 9.62 -18.22 -6.95
C LEU A 352 8.18 -18.76 -6.94
N GLY A 353 7.36 -18.35 -7.90
CA GLY A 353 5.96 -18.79 -8.01
C GLY A 353 5.78 -20.20 -8.58
N GLY A 354 6.83 -20.77 -9.16
CA GLY A 354 6.85 -22.11 -9.78
C GLY A 354 8.18 -22.42 -10.47
N ASP A 355 8.22 -23.53 -11.20
CA ASP A 355 9.39 -23.94 -11.99
C ASP A 355 9.79 -22.88 -13.02
N GLU A 356 8.82 -22.11 -13.49
CA GLU A 356 9.05 -20.89 -14.25
C GLU A 356 8.55 -19.71 -13.41
N SER A 357 9.43 -18.76 -13.14
CA SER A 357 9.15 -17.58 -12.32
C SER A 357 9.71 -16.32 -12.99
N TYR A 358 9.08 -15.18 -12.71
CA TYR A 358 9.50 -13.89 -13.27
C TYR A 358 9.83 -12.91 -12.14
N ALA A 359 11.05 -12.40 -12.14
CA ALA A 359 11.45 -11.28 -11.30
C ALA A 359 11.41 -10.00 -12.14
N THR A 360 10.67 -8.97 -11.72
CA THR A 360 10.67 -7.67 -12.42
C THR A 360 11.84 -6.83 -11.90
N LEU A 361 12.61 -6.25 -12.81
CA LEU A 361 13.77 -5.41 -12.52
C LEU A 361 13.65 -4.07 -13.25
N ASN A 362 14.03 -2.99 -12.55
CA ASN A 362 14.18 -1.67 -13.15
C ASN A 362 15.67 -1.48 -13.45
N LEU A 363 16.07 -1.48 -14.73
CA LEU A 363 17.45 -1.22 -15.12
C LEU A 363 17.68 0.30 -15.11
N THR A 364 18.03 0.88 -13.96
CA THR A 364 18.15 2.34 -13.82
C THR A 364 19.49 2.86 -14.31
N ASN A 365 19.56 4.16 -14.64
CA ASN A 365 20.81 4.84 -14.95
C ASN A 365 21.79 4.88 -13.75
N GLU A 366 21.31 4.61 -12.54
CA GLU A 366 22.17 4.46 -11.35
C GLU A 366 22.89 3.11 -11.32
N ILE A 367 22.24 2.02 -11.76
CA ILE A 367 22.90 0.70 -11.94
C ILE A 367 24.02 0.85 -12.97
N ARG A 368 23.76 1.57 -14.08
CA ARG A 368 24.74 1.91 -15.11
C ARG A 368 25.95 2.67 -14.53
N LYS A 369 25.70 3.69 -13.71
CA LYS A 369 26.77 4.54 -13.13
C LYS A 369 27.58 3.84 -12.04
N LYS A 370 26.96 2.90 -11.32
CA LYS A 370 27.64 2.12 -10.29
C LYS A 370 28.68 1.16 -10.87
N GLY A 371 28.50 0.76 -12.14
CA GLY A 371 29.50 0.01 -12.89
C GLY A 371 30.30 0.81 -13.93
N ASP A 372 30.28 2.15 -13.87
CA ASP A 372 31.02 2.94 -14.85
C ASP A 372 32.46 3.13 -14.36
N ASP A 373 33.36 2.19 -14.69
CA ASP A 373 34.78 2.30 -14.41
C ASP A 373 35.50 3.13 -15.49
N PHE A 374 36.33 4.08 -15.04
CA PHE A 374 36.93 5.17 -15.83
C PHE A 374 37.86 4.76 -17.01
N LYS A 375 37.90 3.48 -17.38
CA LYS A 375 38.84 2.88 -18.34
C LYS A 375 38.25 2.06 -19.48
N GLU A 376 36.94 1.87 -19.58
CA GLU A 376 36.38 1.07 -20.68
C GLU A 376 35.44 1.86 -21.60
N GLY A 377 35.37 1.41 -22.86
CA GLY A 377 34.53 1.99 -23.89
C GLY A 377 33.04 1.84 -23.61
N SER A 378 32.20 2.20 -24.57
CA SER A 378 30.74 2.32 -24.43
C SER A 378 29.92 1.04 -24.13
N GLU A 379 30.54 -0.06 -23.71
CA GLU A 379 29.88 -1.36 -23.55
C GLU A 379 30.14 -1.93 -22.16
N GLN A 380 29.10 -2.08 -21.35
CA GLN A 380 29.17 -2.63 -19.99
C GLN A 380 28.86 -4.13 -19.97
N GLU A 381 29.62 -4.88 -19.17
CA GLU A 381 29.57 -6.34 -19.09
C GLU A 381 28.85 -6.75 -17.80
N TYR A 382 27.71 -7.45 -17.86
CA TYR A 382 26.96 -7.85 -16.66
C TYR A 382 26.66 -9.35 -16.63
N PHE A 383 26.64 -9.91 -15.41
CA PHE A 383 26.12 -11.24 -15.14
C PHE A 383 25.15 -11.26 -13.96
N LEU A 384 24.25 -12.24 -13.96
CA LEU A 384 23.30 -12.51 -12.86
C LEU A 384 23.85 -13.60 -11.94
N GLU A 385 23.73 -13.40 -10.63
CA GLU A 385 23.99 -14.42 -9.60
C GLU A 385 22.70 -14.75 -8.84
N ILE A 386 22.42 -16.04 -8.61
CA ILE A 386 21.29 -16.50 -7.79
C ILE A 386 21.79 -17.22 -6.53
N GLU A 387 21.26 -16.81 -5.38
CA GLU A 387 21.53 -17.39 -4.07
C GLU A 387 20.22 -17.85 -3.39
N TYR A 388 20.22 -18.99 -2.70
CA TYR A 388 19.08 -19.57 -1.99
C TYR A 388 19.53 -20.47 -0.82
N ALA A 389 18.62 -20.68 0.14
CA ALA A 389 18.90 -21.44 1.34
C ALA A 389 19.23 -22.92 1.04
N GLY A 390 20.34 -23.41 1.61
CA GLY A 390 20.77 -24.79 1.49
C GLY A 390 21.60 -25.11 0.23
N GLN A 391 22.29 -24.13 -0.35
CA GLN A 391 23.23 -24.32 -1.48
C GLN A 391 24.70 -24.51 -1.08
N SER A 392 25.08 -24.33 0.19
CA SER A 392 26.48 -24.60 0.60
C SER A 392 26.78 -26.08 0.45
N VAL A 393 27.92 -26.36 -0.19
CA VAL A 393 28.66 -27.60 -0.09
C VAL A 393 29.91 -27.24 0.68
N ASP A 394 29.94 -27.55 1.98
CA ASP A 394 31.18 -27.45 2.72
C ASP A 394 32.10 -28.56 2.20
N SER A 395 33.14 -28.20 1.44
CA SER A 395 34.24 -29.11 1.15
C SER A 395 35.55 -28.49 1.60
N GLU A 396 35.93 -28.75 2.85
CA GLU A 396 37.32 -29.01 3.21
C GLU A 396 37.37 -30.34 3.99
N VAL A 397 38.45 -31.06 3.72
CA VAL A 397 38.58 -32.52 3.83
C VAL A 397 38.88 -32.95 5.28
N ILE A 398 38.23 -34.03 5.69
CA ILE A 398 38.60 -35.12 6.62
C ILE A 398 39.51 -34.77 7.82
N ASN A 399 38.99 -35.06 9.03
CA ASN A 399 39.77 -35.81 10.02
C ASN A 399 38.92 -36.93 10.61
N VAL A 400 39.39 -38.15 10.36
CA VAL A 400 38.86 -39.41 10.90
C VAL A 400 39.23 -39.47 12.37
N ASN A 401 38.27 -39.75 13.26
CA ASN A 401 38.61 -40.45 14.48
C ASN A 401 37.58 -41.54 14.77
N ASP A 402 38.10 -42.76 14.79
CA ASP A 402 37.42 -44.02 15.00
C ASP A 402 36.92 -44.12 16.43
N SER A 403 35.60 -44.29 16.64
CA SER A 403 35.03 -45.14 17.70
C SER A 403 33.49 -45.17 17.66
N ALA A 404 32.97 -46.34 17.26
CA ALA A 404 31.66 -46.93 17.61
C ALA A 404 30.39 -46.44 16.84
N PRO A 405 29.33 -47.27 16.75
CA PRO A 405 29.16 -48.32 15.74
C PRO A 405 28.04 -48.02 14.72
N LYS A 406 28.10 -48.68 13.56
CA LYS A 406 27.16 -48.57 12.43
C LYS A 406 25.89 -49.46 12.58
N ILE A 407 24.94 -49.17 11.69
CA ILE A 407 23.86 -50.02 11.09
C ILE A 407 22.56 -50.07 11.94
N LYS A 408 21.34 -49.79 11.42
CA LYS A 408 20.67 -50.27 10.19
C LYS A 408 19.80 -49.23 9.48
N VAL A 409 20.00 -49.16 8.16
CA VAL A 409 18.98 -48.85 7.16
C VAL A 409 18.50 -50.18 6.60
N GLU A 410 17.20 -50.46 6.63
CA GLU A 410 16.61 -51.51 5.79
C GLU A 410 16.14 -50.89 4.46
N THR A 411 16.97 -51.13 3.45
CA THR A 411 16.69 -51.45 2.03
C THR A 411 15.25 -51.30 1.54
N ARG A 412 14.96 -50.34 0.64
CA ARG A 412 15.07 -50.42 -0.83
C ARG A 412 14.34 -51.61 -1.48
N VAL A 413 13.41 -51.30 -2.38
CA VAL A 413 13.41 -51.90 -3.71
C VAL A 413 13.20 -50.80 -4.75
N SER A 414 14.23 -50.63 -5.58
CA SER A 414 14.22 -49.93 -6.86
C SER A 414 13.96 -50.96 -7.97
N THR A 415 13.19 -50.59 -8.99
CA THR A 415 13.35 -51.19 -10.33
C THR A 415 13.31 -50.12 -11.39
N SER A 416 14.46 -49.93 -12.02
CA SER A 416 14.67 -49.20 -13.27
C SER A 416 13.92 -49.84 -14.43
N GLY A 417 13.46 -49.02 -15.37
CA GLY A 417 12.97 -49.44 -16.68
C GLY A 417 12.89 -48.25 -17.63
N VAL A 418 13.96 -48.01 -18.37
CA VAL A 418 14.02 -46.97 -19.42
C VAL A 418 13.19 -47.44 -20.63
N LYS A 419 12.16 -46.67 -21.02
CA LYS A 419 11.70 -46.56 -22.42
C LYS A 419 11.21 -45.14 -22.71
N ALA A 420 11.57 -44.66 -23.89
CA ALA A 420 11.52 -43.27 -24.32
C ALA A 420 10.11 -42.74 -24.65
N LYS A 421 9.96 -41.43 -24.40
CA LYS A 421 9.06 -40.41 -24.98
C LYS A 421 7.55 -40.74 -25.10
N LYS A 422 6.75 -39.97 -24.34
CA LYS A 422 5.68 -39.11 -24.89
C LYS A 422 5.57 -37.84 -24.04
N ALA A 423 5.39 -36.71 -24.72
CA ALA A 423 5.20 -35.41 -24.10
C ALA A 423 3.82 -35.38 -23.43
N ASP A 424 3.79 -35.27 -22.10
CA ASP A 424 2.55 -35.06 -21.35
C ASP A 424 2.39 -33.59 -20.98
N GLN A 425 1.23 -33.09 -21.37
CA GLN A 425 0.71 -31.76 -21.17
C GLN A 425 0.70 -31.40 -19.67
N LYS A 426 1.25 -30.24 -19.33
CA LYS A 426 1.21 -29.66 -17.98
C LYS A 426 -0.26 -29.45 -17.60
N LYS A 427 -0.76 -30.28 -16.69
CA LYS A 427 -2.09 -30.18 -16.07
C LYS A 427 -2.09 -28.93 -15.17
N GLU A 428 -2.88 -27.92 -15.51
CA GLU A 428 -3.08 -26.71 -14.70
C GLU A 428 -3.61 -27.10 -13.31
N GLU A 429 -2.87 -26.72 -12.26
CA GLU A 429 -3.24 -26.92 -10.86
C GLU A 429 -4.43 -25.99 -10.53
N LYS A 430 -5.66 -26.51 -10.63
CA LYS A 430 -6.90 -25.74 -10.49
C LYS A 430 -7.06 -25.17 -9.07
N VAL A 431 -7.10 -23.84 -8.96
CA VAL A 431 -7.39 -23.14 -7.69
C VAL A 431 -8.83 -23.45 -7.24
N CYS A 432 -9.04 -23.84 -5.97
CA CYS A 432 -10.41 -23.99 -5.42
C CYS A 432 -11.04 -22.61 -5.26
N GLU A 433 -11.97 -22.32 -6.15
CA GLU A 433 -12.75 -21.09 -6.18
C GLU A 433 -13.53 -20.86 -4.88
N CYS A 434 -14.06 -21.93 -4.31
CA CYS A 434 -14.68 -22.00 -2.99
C CYS A 434 -13.84 -21.41 -1.85
N GLU A 435 -12.58 -21.83 -1.73
CA GLU A 435 -11.63 -21.32 -0.74
C GLU A 435 -11.24 -19.89 -1.10
N ALA A 436 -11.05 -19.59 -2.38
CA ALA A 436 -10.77 -18.24 -2.85
C ALA A 436 -11.87 -17.24 -2.44
N ARG A 437 -13.15 -17.62 -2.51
CA ARG A 437 -14.28 -16.81 -2.03
C ARG A 437 -14.19 -16.55 -0.53
N VAL A 438 -13.91 -17.58 0.27
CA VAL A 438 -13.81 -17.42 1.74
C VAL A 438 -12.60 -16.55 2.10
N ARG A 439 -11.44 -16.75 1.45
CA ARG A 439 -10.24 -15.93 1.65
C ARG A 439 -10.48 -14.47 1.27
N ALA A 440 -11.10 -14.22 0.12
CA ALA A 440 -11.44 -12.87 -0.33
C ALA A 440 -12.39 -12.17 0.64
N PHE A 441 -13.38 -12.90 1.18
CA PHE A 441 -14.28 -12.40 2.20
C PHE A 441 -13.52 -11.99 3.47
N MET A 442 -12.63 -12.86 3.97
CA MET A 442 -11.80 -12.56 5.14
C MET A 442 -10.89 -11.36 4.94
N ARG A 443 -10.33 -11.17 3.74
CA ARG A 443 -9.51 -9.99 3.41
C ARG A 443 -10.34 -8.71 3.39
N MET A 444 -11.55 -8.78 2.84
CA MET A 444 -12.52 -7.67 2.88
C MET A 444 -12.88 -7.27 4.32
N LEU A 445 -13.09 -8.24 5.22
CA LEU A 445 -13.33 -7.96 6.65
C LEU A 445 -12.21 -7.14 7.26
N ARG A 446 -10.95 -7.51 7.00
CA ARG A 446 -9.77 -6.81 7.53
C ARG A 446 -9.69 -5.37 7.05
N VAL A 447 -10.14 -5.06 5.83
CA VAL A 447 -10.22 -3.67 5.35
C VAL A 447 -11.25 -2.88 6.17
N GLY A 448 -12.41 -3.47 6.43
CA GLY A 448 -13.44 -2.86 7.28
C GLY A 448 -12.94 -2.58 8.70
N GLU A 449 -12.18 -3.52 9.27
CA GLU A 449 -11.58 -3.40 10.60
C GLU A 449 -10.30 -2.54 10.63
N GLY A 450 -9.85 -2.01 9.48
CA GLY A 450 -8.66 -1.15 9.40
C GLY A 450 -7.33 -1.88 9.60
N THR A 451 -7.29 -3.19 9.40
CA THR A 451 -6.14 -4.08 9.63
C THR A 451 -5.68 -4.81 8.35
N GLY A 452 -6.41 -4.62 7.25
CA GLY A 452 -6.17 -5.26 5.96
C GLY A 452 -5.08 -4.59 5.14
N GLU A 453 -4.90 -5.08 3.92
CA GLU A 453 -3.98 -4.52 2.92
C GLU A 453 -4.44 -3.17 2.34
N LEU A 454 -5.69 -2.78 2.60
CA LEU A 454 -6.22 -1.47 2.30
C LEU A 454 -6.74 -0.85 3.59
N ILE A 455 -6.52 0.45 3.77
CA ILE A 455 -7.12 1.23 4.85
C ILE A 455 -7.81 2.46 4.30
N LYS A 456 -8.87 2.87 4.99
CA LYS A 456 -9.61 4.09 4.69
C LYS A 456 -8.75 5.32 5.01
N SER A 457 -8.64 6.22 4.06
CA SER A 457 -7.91 7.49 4.15
C SER A 457 -8.72 8.62 3.53
N SER A 458 -8.35 9.86 3.85
CA SER A 458 -8.98 11.07 3.32
C SER A 458 -8.01 11.73 2.34
N VAL A 459 -8.39 11.78 1.07
CA VAL A 459 -7.56 12.30 -0.02
C VAL A 459 -8.19 13.56 -0.58
N TYR A 460 -7.38 14.60 -0.75
CA TYR A 460 -7.85 15.85 -1.35
C TYR A 460 -8.04 15.68 -2.86
N ASN A 461 -9.27 15.80 -3.32
CA ASN A 461 -9.59 15.83 -4.74
C ASN A 461 -9.40 17.26 -5.27
N LYS A 462 -8.50 17.41 -6.24
CA LYS A 462 -8.11 18.71 -6.82
C LYS A 462 -9.20 19.33 -7.71
N GLU A 463 -10.06 18.51 -8.29
CA GLU A 463 -11.14 18.94 -9.18
C GLU A 463 -12.35 19.41 -8.38
N THR A 464 -12.77 18.62 -7.39
CA THR A 464 -13.93 18.94 -6.54
C THR A 464 -13.56 19.87 -5.38
N LYS A 465 -12.26 20.09 -5.15
CA LYS A 465 -11.68 20.87 -4.03
C LYS A 465 -12.15 20.40 -2.65
N LYS A 466 -12.46 19.11 -2.51
CA LYS A 466 -12.96 18.50 -1.27
C LYS A 466 -12.10 17.32 -0.85
N MET A 467 -12.14 17.03 0.45
CA MET A 467 -11.57 15.79 0.98
C MET A 467 -12.56 14.66 0.69
N GLU A 468 -12.09 13.64 -0.02
CA GLU A 468 -12.86 12.47 -0.41
C GLU A 468 -12.27 11.21 0.22
N GLU A 469 -13.13 10.23 0.49
CA GLU A 469 -12.69 8.95 1.04
C GLU A 469 -11.98 8.14 -0.05
N ALA A 470 -10.77 7.66 0.25
CA ALA A 470 -10.00 6.78 -0.62
C ALA A 470 -9.43 5.61 0.20
N TYR A 471 -9.14 4.50 -0.47
CA TYR A 471 -8.49 3.34 0.14
C TYR A 471 -7.06 3.23 -0.37
N ILE A 472 -6.10 3.32 0.54
CA ILE A 472 -4.67 3.28 0.23
C ILE A 472 -4.05 1.98 0.71
N SER A 473 -2.93 1.59 0.08
CA SER A 473 -2.16 0.41 0.49
C SER A 473 -1.69 0.53 1.94
N HIS A 474 -1.81 -0.57 2.68
CA HIS A 474 -1.44 -0.68 4.07
C HIS A 474 -0.68 -1.99 4.32
N ASN A 475 0.26 -1.97 5.28
CA ASN A 475 0.97 -3.16 5.69
C ASN A 475 0.02 -4.09 6.48
N PHE A 476 -0.59 -5.03 5.76
CA PHE A 476 -1.52 -6.01 6.32
C PHE A 476 -0.89 -6.85 7.45
N GLN A 477 0.43 -7.07 7.44
CA GLN A 477 1.10 -7.85 8.49
C GLN A 477 0.95 -7.18 9.86
N ARG A 478 0.96 -5.84 9.90
CA ARG A 478 0.76 -5.08 11.13
C ARG A 478 -0.60 -5.34 11.75
N GLY A 479 -1.63 -5.57 10.93
CA GLY A 479 -3.00 -5.84 11.38
C GLY A 479 -3.11 -7.00 12.38
N TYR A 480 -2.31 -8.05 12.22
CA TYR A 480 -2.27 -9.17 13.16
C TYR A 480 -1.73 -8.78 14.55
N SER A 481 -0.92 -7.73 14.61
CA SER A 481 -0.37 -7.15 15.85
C SER A 481 -1.11 -5.91 16.34
N THR A 482 -2.26 -5.56 15.75
CA THR A 482 -3.00 -4.34 16.08
C THR A 482 -4.18 -4.65 16.98
N ALA A 483 -4.28 -3.95 18.09
CA ALA A 483 -5.45 -3.87 18.95
C ALA A 483 -6.15 -2.51 18.79
N PHE A 484 -7.34 -2.41 19.39
CA PHE A 484 -8.20 -1.23 19.29
C PHE A 484 -7.44 0.07 19.54
N GLY A 485 -7.76 1.10 18.76
CA GLY A 485 -7.06 2.39 18.81
C GLY A 485 -5.62 2.36 18.29
N GLY A 486 -5.20 1.30 17.60
CA GLY A 486 -3.84 1.18 17.05
C GLY A 486 -2.79 0.66 18.04
N ASN A 487 -3.22 0.14 19.20
CA ASN A 487 -2.33 -0.44 20.20
C ASN A 487 -1.61 -1.67 19.66
N LYS A 488 -0.38 -1.94 20.12
CA LYS A 488 0.42 -3.08 19.65
C LYS A 488 0.23 -4.30 20.56
N ILE A 489 0.08 -5.47 19.93
CA ILE A 489 0.13 -6.79 20.56
C ILE A 489 1.53 -7.33 20.35
N THR A 490 2.21 -7.70 21.42
CA THR A 490 3.59 -8.23 21.40
C THR A 490 3.67 -9.70 21.79
N ASP A 491 2.70 -10.18 22.57
CA ASP A 491 2.58 -11.58 22.95
C ASP A 491 1.48 -12.23 22.11
N PHE A 492 1.86 -13.27 21.38
CA PHE A 492 0.97 -14.07 20.55
C PHE A 492 0.67 -15.43 21.15
N SER A 493 1.07 -15.72 22.38
CA SER A 493 0.73 -16.99 23.05
C SER A 493 -0.79 -17.19 23.23
N SER A 494 -1.54 -16.09 23.33
CA SER A 494 -3.01 -16.07 23.41
C SER A 494 -3.53 -14.69 22.97
N HIS A 495 -4.84 -14.58 22.75
CA HIS A 495 -5.50 -13.29 22.65
C HIS A 495 -5.12 -12.41 23.87
N PRO A 496 -4.84 -11.11 23.69
CA PRO A 496 -4.28 -10.26 24.75
C PRO A 496 -5.24 -10.03 25.92
N GLN A 497 -6.55 -10.19 25.69
CA GLN A 497 -7.64 -10.08 26.69
C GLN A 497 -7.67 -8.75 27.46
N LYS A 498 -6.90 -7.77 27.00
CA LYS A 498 -6.74 -6.44 27.60
C LYS A 498 -7.80 -5.47 27.06
N MET A 499 -8.25 -4.54 27.90
CA MET A 499 -9.03 -3.39 27.47
C MET A 499 -8.09 -2.27 27.00
N TYR A 500 -8.36 -1.73 25.83
CA TYR A 500 -7.63 -0.62 25.20
C TYR A 500 -8.57 0.59 25.14
N GLY A 501 -8.86 1.20 26.28
CA GLY A 501 -9.94 2.18 26.40
C GLY A 501 -11.30 1.49 26.43
N ASP A 502 -12.21 1.87 25.54
CA ASP A 502 -13.60 1.39 25.54
C ASP A 502 -13.80 0.02 24.88
N SER A 503 -12.76 -0.58 24.31
CA SER A 503 -12.84 -1.85 23.59
C SER A 503 -11.67 -2.77 23.90
N SER A 504 -11.89 -4.07 23.74
CA SER A 504 -10.86 -5.12 23.85
C SER A 504 -10.52 -5.77 22.52
N ALA A 505 -10.98 -5.18 21.41
CA ALA A 505 -10.77 -5.69 20.07
C ALA A 505 -9.28 -5.82 19.76
N ALA A 506 -8.89 -6.99 19.23
CA ALA A 506 -7.49 -7.30 18.98
C ALA A 506 -7.27 -8.20 17.76
N GLY A 507 -6.15 -7.98 17.08
CA GLY A 507 -5.71 -8.75 15.93
C GLY A 507 -6.35 -8.32 14.61
N ALA A 508 -6.06 -9.08 13.55
CA ALA A 508 -6.48 -8.77 12.19
C ALA A 508 -8.01 -8.70 12.04
N TYR A 509 -8.76 -9.40 12.89
CA TYR A 509 -10.22 -9.43 12.83
C TYR A 509 -10.89 -8.72 14.01
N GLN A 510 -10.11 -7.95 14.78
CA GLN A 510 -10.59 -7.15 15.91
C GLN A 510 -11.47 -7.96 16.88
N VAL A 511 -11.02 -9.17 17.22
CA VAL A 511 -11.74 -10.10 18.10
C VAL A 511 -11.84 -9.51 19.51
N MET A 512 -13.02 -9.58 20.12
CA MET A 512 -13.25 -9.08 21.47
C MET A 512 -12.83 -10.13 22.52
N ARG A 513 -12.39 -9.68 23.71
CA ARG A 513 -11.96 -10.60 24.78
C ARG A 513 -13.06 -11.58 25.21
N TYR A 514 -14.32 -11.14 25.24
CA TYR A 514 -15.44 -11.99 25.64
C TYR A 514 -15.75 -13.03 24.56
N THR A 515 -15.64 -12.67 23.28
CA THR A 515 -15.70 -13.63 22.18
C THR A 515 -14.61 -14.67 22.32
N TRP A 516 -13.37 -14.25 22.64
CA TRP A 516 -12.27 -15.18 22.90
C TRP A 516 -12.56 -16.13 24.08
N TRP A 517 -13.10 -15.62 25.20
CA TRP A 517 -13.47 -16.45 26.34
C TRP A 517 -14.54 -17.49 26.00
N TRP A 518 -15.62 -17.05 25.36
CA TRP A 518 -16.70 -17.94 24.95
C TRP A 518 -16.20 -19.03 24.00
N MET A 519 -15.31 -18.69 23.05
CA MET A 519 -14.67 -19.64 22.14
C MET A 519 -13.71 -20.63 22.83
N ASN A 520 -13.25 -20.32 24.05
CA ASN A 520 -12.48 -21.22 24.92
C ASN A 520 -13.39 -22.00 25.90
N GLY A 521 -14.70 -22.05 25.63
CA GLY A 521 -15.66 -22.80 26.44
C GLY A 521 -16.06 -22.11 27.74
N GLU A 522 -15.77 -20.84 27.95
CA GLU A 522 -16.25 -20.11 29.13
C GLU A 522 -17.73 -19.72 28.96
N GLU A 523 -18.57 -20.04 29.94
CA GLU A 523 -19.92 -19.48 30.03
C GLU A 523 -19.83 -18.01 30.44
N LEU A 524 -20.61 -17.16 29.76
CA LEU A 524 -20.68 -15.73 30.02
C LEU A 524 -22.08 -15.33 30.50
N ASP A 525 -22.13 -14.37 31.42
CA ASP A 525 -23.39 -13.71 31.80
C ASP A 525 -23.83 -12.66 30.76
N ASP A 526 -25.00 -12.07 30.96
CA ASP A 526 -25.56 -11.02 30.10
C ASP A 526 -24.68 -9.75 30.00
N ASN A 527 -23.71 -9.59 30.91
CA ASN A 527 -22.75 -8.49 30.93
C ASN A 527 -21.38 -8.89 30.33
N ASN A 528 -21.30 -10.04 29.65
CA ASN A 528 -20.08 -10.59 29.06
C ASN A 528 -18.96 -10.87 30.09
N LYS A 529 -19.31 -11.23 31.32
CA LYS A 529 -18.38 -11.68 32.35
C LYS A 529 -18.39 -13.19 32.47
N LYS A 530 -17.24 -13.79 32.78
CA LYS A 530 -17.13 -15.23 33.02
C LYS A 530 -17.94 -15.64 34.24
N THR A 531 -18.76 -16.68 34.12
CA THR A 531 -19.48 -17.27 35.25
C THR A 531 -18.61 -18.26 36.04
N GLY A 532 -17.48 -18.68 35.46
CA GLY A 532 -16.59 -19.70 36.00
C GLY A 532 -16.99 -21.13 35.61
N LYS A 533 -18.06 -21.31 34.81
CA LYS A 533 -18.44 -22.61 34.26
C LYS A 533 -17.83 -22.83 32.88
N TYR A 534 -17.41 -24.07 32.63
CA TYR A 534 -16.91 -24.51 31.34
C TYR A 534 -17.99 -25.28 30.55
N VAL A 535 -18.14 -24.95 29.28
CA VAL A 535 -19.11 -25.48 28.31
C VAL A 535 -18.35 -26.00 27.10
N ALA A 536 -18.17 -27.32 27.03
CA ALA A 536 -17.34 -27.97 26.02
C ALA A 536 -17.87 -27.75 24.58
N GLU A 537 -19.18 -27.57 24.42
CA GLU A 537 -19.85 -27.37 23.14
C GLU A 537 -19.40 -26.07 22.44
N HIS A 538 -18.96 -25.06 23.20
CA HIS A 538 -18.47 -23.79 22.70
C HIS A 538 -16.93 -23.67 22.71
N ASP A 539 -16.19 -24.72 23.06
CA ASP A 539 -14.72 -24.72 23.01
C ASP A 539 -14.20 -24.97 21.58
N TYR A 540 -14.40 -23.96 20.74
CA TYR A 540 -13.96 -23.96 19.34
C TYR A 540 -12.45 -23.84 19.20
N ILE A 541 -11.76 -23.23 20.17
CA ILE A 541 -10.29 -23.14 20.19
C ILE A 541 -9.69 -24.55 20.29
N LYS A 542 -10.19 -25.37 21.23
CA LYS A 542 -9.79 -26.78 21.34
C LYS A 542 -10.24 -27.60 20.14
N LYS A 543 -11.49 -27.43 19.68
CA LYS A 543 -12.05 -28.17 18.52
C LYS A 543 -11.23 -28.01 17.25
N TYR A 544 -10.75 -26.79 16.97
CA TYR A 544 -9.96 -26.47 15.77
C TYR A 544 -8.44 -26.43 16.02
N LYS A 545 -7.99 -26.89 17.20
CA LYS A 545 -6.56 -26.97 17.57
C LYS A 545 -5.85 -25.62 17.37
N ILE A 546 -6.48 -24.54 17.79
CA ILE A 546 -5.91 -23.19 17.75
C ILE A 546 -5.01 -23.05 18.98
N LEU A 547 -3.69 -23.07 18.77
CA LEU A 547 -2.70 -23.20 19.85
C LEU A 547 -2.28 -21.86 20.45
N ASP A 548 -2.44 -20.79 19.69
CA ASP A 548 -1.91 -19.47 20.01
C ASP A 548 -2.76 -18.38 19.34
N TYR A 549 -2.25 -17.16 19.29
CA TYR A 549 -2.84 -16.02 18.61
C TYR A 549 -1.95 -15.50 17.47
N SER A 550 -1.11 -16.38 16.90
CA SER A 550 -0.29 -16.09 15.71
C SER A 550 -1.15 -15.68 14.51
N PRO A 551 -0.56 -15.12 13.44
CA PRO A 551 -1.32 -14.74 12.25
C PRO A 551 -2.18 -15.86 11.65
N GLU A 552 -1.67 -17.10 11.55
CA GLU A 552 -2.46 -18.25 11.06
C GLU A 552 -3.61 -18.57 12.03
N SER A 553 -3.35 -18.57 13.34
CA SER A 553 -4.37 -18.81 14.35
C SER A 553 -5.47 -17.76 14.33
N GLN A 554 -5.14 -16.48 14.14
CA GLN A 554 -6.14 -15.42 14.01
C GLN A 554 -7.05 -15.62 12.79
N ASP A 555 -6.52 -16.07 11.66
CA ASP A 555 -7.34 -16.42 10.49
C ASP A 555 -8.26 -17.61 10.81
N LYS A 556 -7.77 -18.64 11.52
CA LYS A 556 -8.61 -19.76 11.98
C LYS A 556 -9.68 -19.31 12.97
N VAL A 557 -9.37 -18.40 13.88
CA VAL A 557 -10.32 -17.81 14.84
C VAL A 557 -11.43 -17.08 14.09
N CYS A 558 -11.11 -16.31 13.05
CA CYS A 558 -12.11 -15.65 12.21
C CYS A 558 -13.12 -16.68 11.66
N LEU A 559 -12.64 -17.76 11.06
CA LEU A 559 -13.52 -18.82 10.53
C LEU A 559 -14.32 -19.53 11.61
N ALA A 560 -13.70 -19.77 12.76
CA ALA A 560 -14.37 -20.38 13.91
C ALA A 560 -15.51 -19.50 14.40
N ILE A 561 -15.30 -18.18 14.50
CA ILE A 561 -16.35 -17.20 14.86
C ILE A 561 -17.45 -17.18 13.79
N MET A 562 -17.09 -17.13 12.50
CA MET A 562 -18.07 -17.18 11.41
C MET A 562 -18.98 -18.40 11.55
N LYS A 563 -18.41 -19.58 11.81
CA LYS A 563 -19.17 -20.83 11.94
C LYS A 563 -19.98 -20.91 13.24
N ALA A 564 -19.41 -20.46 14.36
CA ALA A 564 -20.00 -20.59 15.68
C ALA A 564 -21.18 -19.62 15.88
N GLN A 565 -21.01 -18.35 15.51
CA GLN A 565 -22.04 -17.33 15.71
C GLN A 565 -23.01 -17.24 14.53
N ARG A 566 -22.57 -17.59 13.31
CA ARG A 566 -23.38 -17.50 12.08
C ARG A 566 -23.20 -18.75 11.21
N PRO A 567 -23.78 -19.91 11.58
CA PRO A 567 -23.53 -21.20 10.90
C PRO A 567 -23.75 -21.21 9.37
N ASN A 568 -24.58 -20.30 8.85
CA ASN A 568 -24.86 -20.15 7.42
C ASN A 568 -23.85 -19.26 6.67
N LEU A 569 -23.06 -18.44 7.37
CA LEU A 569 -22.20 -17.43 6.76
C LEU A 569 -21.18 -18.05 5.80
N ILE A 570 -20.38 -19.02 6.25
CA ILE A 570 -19.38 -19.66 5.40
C ILE A 570 -20.03 -20.33 4.18
N LYS A 571 -21.19 -20.98 4.37
CA LYS A 571 -21.94 -21.61 3.27
C LYS A 571 -22.43 -20.59 2.25
N LYS A 572 -22.96 -19.44 2.70
CA LYS A 572 -23.39 -18.35 1.82
C LYS A 572 -22.22 -17.76 1.03
N VAL A 573 -21.06 -17.56 1.68
CA VAL A 573 -19.83 -17.09 1.01
C VAL A 573 -19.33 -18.11 -0.01
N ILE A 574 -19.28 -19.39 0.34
CA ILE A 574 -18.95 -20.48 -0.59
C ILE A 574 -19.90 -20.47 -1.80
N ASN A 575 -21.19 -20.20 -1.60
CA ASN A 575 -22.20 -20.10 -2.65
C ASN A 575 -22.22 -18.75 -3.39
N ASN A 576 -21.22 -17.89 -3.16
CA ASN A 576 -21.09 -16.56 -3.77
C ASN A 576 -22.26 -15.60 -3.46
N ASN A 577 -22.98 -15.82 -2.35
CA ASN A 577 -24.05 -14.93 -1.89
C ASN A 577 -23.49 -13.84 -0.96
N ILE A 578 -22.62 -12.98 -1.49
CA ILE A 578 -21.74 -12.11 -0.70
C ILE A 578 -22.48 -10.93 -0.07
N GLU A 579 -23.35 -10.26 -0.83
CA GLU A 579 -24.15 -9.15 -0.31
C GLU A 579 -25.01 -9.59 0.88
N ASN A 580 -25.73 -10.71 0.73
CA ASN A 580 -26.51 -11.28 1.82
C ASN A 580 -25.62 -11.77 2.98
N SER A 581 -24.44 -12.32 2.69
CA SER A 581 -23.46 -12.70 3.73
C SER A 581 -23.02 -11.51 4.57
N ILE A 582 -22.85 -10.33 3.96
CA ILE A 582 -22.52 -9.09 4.65
C ILE A 582 -23.71 -8.63 5.49
N GLN A 583 -24.87 -8.40 4.85
CA GLN A 583 -25.99 -7.69 5.46
C GLN A 583 -26.85 -8.51 6.43
N SER A 584 -26.85 -9.84 6.30
CA SER A 584 -27.71 -10.71 7.14
C SER A 584 -26.95 -11.61 8.11
N GLU A 585 -25.62 -11.68 8.01
CA GLU A 585 -24.81 -12.58 8.85
C GLU A 585 -23.62 -11.83 9.46
N ALA A 586 -22.67 -11.37 8.63
CA ALA A 586 -21.38 -10.85 9.09
C ALA A 586 -21.48 -9.48 9.79
N CYS A 587 -22.45 -8.63 9.44
CA CYS A 587 -22.72 -7.34 10.11
C CYS A 587 -23.07 -7.48 11.60
N PHE A 588 -23.48 -8.67 12.03
CA PHE A 588 -23.73 -8.96 13.44
C PHE A 588 -22.50 -9.42 14.20
N ILE A 589 -21.39 -9.68 13.50
CA ILE A 589 -20.10 -10.05 14.12
C ILE A 589 -19.17 -8.83 14.11
N TRP A 590 -19.06 -8.15 12.97
CA TRP A 590 -18.15 -7.03 12.75
C TRP A 590 -18.90 -5.72 12.60
N ALA A 591 -18.61 -4.78 13.49
CA ALA A 591 -19.29 -3.48 13.51
C ALA A 591 -18.98 -2.63 12.27
N SER A 592 -17.84 -2.87 11.61
CA SER A 592 -17.46 -2.16 10.38
C SER A 592 -18.32 -2.50 9.17
N LEU A 593 -19.10 -3.59 9.22
CA LEU A 593 -19.91 -4.06 8.11
C LEU A 593 -21.34 -3.50 8.16
N PRO A 594 -21.93 -3.18 6.99
CA PRO A 594 -23.25 -2.58 6.92
C PRO A 594 -24.35 -3.64 7.00
N GLU A 595 -25.36 -3.40 7.82
CA GLU A 595 -26.66 -4.07 7.71
C GLU A 595 -27.49 -3.40 6.61
N MET A 596 -27.43 -2.07 6.50
CA MET A 596 -28.13 -1.28 5.49
C MET A 596 -27.24 -0.16 4.95
N ASP A 597 -26.91 -0.21 3.66
CA ASP A 597 -26.05 0.76 2.95
C ASP A 597 -24.73 1.08 3.67
N ASP A 598 -24.70 2.13 4.50
CA ASP A 598 -23.55 2.61 5.27
C ASP A 598 -23.75 2.53 6.81
N LYS A 599 -24.77 1.79 7.27
CA LYS A 599 -25.13 1.69 8.69
C LYS A 599 -24.88 0.29 9.22
N SER A 600 -24.12 0.23 10.32
CA SER A 600 -23.89 -0.97 11.09
C SER A 600 -25.19 -1.49 11.73
N HIS A 601 -25.20 -2.78 12.07
CA HIS A 601 -26.20 -3.36 12.97
C HIS A 601 -26.07 -2.75 14.39
N TYR A 602 -24.84 -2.45 14.80
CA TYR A 602 -24.54 -1.95 16.14
C TYR A 602 -24.94 -0.49 16.31
N LYS A 603 -25.41 -0.15 17.52
CA LYS A 603 -25.84 1.19 17.89
C LYS A 603 -24.92 1.77 18.96
N PHE A 604 -24.54 3.03 18.80
CA PHE A 604 -23.87 3.83 19.81
C PHE A 604 -24.79 4.98 20.24
N LYS A 605 -25.07 5.08 21.55
CA LYS A 605 -26.01 6.08 22.12
C LYS A 605 -27.37 6.11 21.40
N GLY A 606 -27.93 4.94 21.12
CA GLY A 606 -29.23 4.78 20.47
C GLY A 606 -29.26 4.97 18.94
N LYS A 607 -28.16 5.42 18.32
CA LYS A 607 -28.05 5.60 16.86
C LYS A 607 -27.17 4.52 16.25
N ARG A 608 -27.54 4.02 15.06
CA ARG A 608 -26.70 3.07 14.31
C ARG A 608 -25.34 3.68 14.01
N GLN A 609 -24.28 2.90 14.20
CA GLN A 609 -22.92 3.33 13.91
C GLN A 609 -22.69 3.38 12.39
N PRO A 610 -21.81 4.28 11.92
CA PRO A 610 -21.37 4.24 10.53
C PRO A 610 -20.59 2.95 10.26
N ALA A 611 -20.79 2.38 9.09
CA ALA A 611 -20.10 1.21 8.56
C ALA A 611 -19.52 1.52 7.18
N THR A 612 -18.62 0.66 6.72
CA THR A 612 -18.15 0.72 5.33
C THR A 612 -19.32 0.45 4.39
N LYS A 613 -19.51 1.30 3.38
CA LYS A 613 -20.61 1.14 2.41
C LYS A 613 -20.60 -0.24 1.78
N LEU A 614 -21.78 -0.85 1.60
CA LEU A 614 -21.91 -2.18 1.00
C LEU A 614 -21.20 -2.25 -0.37
N LYS A 615 -21.40 -1.23 -1.22
CA LYS A 615 -20.75 -1.14 -2.53
C LYS A 615 -19.23 -1.28 -2.44
N ILE A 616 -18.61 -0.59 -1.49
CA ILE A 616 -17.16 -0.62 -1.27
C ILE A 616 -16.71 -1.99 -0.76
N CYS A 617 -17.48 -2.61 0.15
CA CYS A 617 -17.21 -3.98 0.61
C CYS A 617 -17.21 -4.97 -0.57
N ILE A 618 -18.18 -4.87 -1.48
CA ILE A 618 -18.28 -5.72 -2.68
C ILE A 618 -17.12 -5.45 -3.64
N GLU A 619 -16.74 -4.20 -3.86
CA GLU A 619 -15.57 -3.84 -4.69
C GLU A 619 -14.28 -4.45 -4.15
N HIS A 620 -14.03 -4.35 -2.84
CA HIS A 620 -12.86 -4.97 -2.21
C HIS A 620 -12.91 -6.49 -2.27
N TYR A 621 -14.06 -7.10 -1.98
CA TYR A 621 -14.24 -8.55 -2.11
C TYR A 621 -13.93 -9.03 -3.54
N ASN A 622 -14.47 -8.38 -4.57
CA ASN A 622 -14.26 -8.77 -5.96
C ASN A 622 -12.79 -8.66 -6.37
N LYS A 623 -12.12 -7.57 -5.96
CA LYS A 623 -10.67 -7.41 -6.15
C LYS A 623 -9.90 -8.57 -5.53
N PHE A 624 -10.15 -8.86 -4.25
CA PHE A 624 -9.45 -9.92 -3.54
C PHE A 624 -9.79 -11.31 -4.09
N LEU A 625 -11.02 -11.54 -4.56
CA LEU A 625 -11.39 -12.80 -5.20
C LEU A 625 -10.56 -13.06 -6.45
N GLN A 626 -10.32 -12.05 -7.29
CA GLN A 626 -9.46 -12.20 -8.46
C GLN A 626 -8.02 -12.54 -8.07
N GLU A 627 -7.49 -11.87 -7.05
CA GLU A 627 -6.15 -12.15 -6.52
C GLU A 627 -6.06 -13.58 -5.94
N GLU A 628 -7.04 -14.01 -5.15
CA GLU A 628 -7.08 -15.36 -4.58
C GLU A 628 -7.21 -16.45 -5.66
N LEU A 629 -7.99 -16.20 -6.72
CA LEU A 629 -8.10 -17.09 -7.89
C LEU A 629 -6.78 -17.18 -8.67
N GLN A 630 -5.93 -16.16 -8.60
CA GLN A 630 -4.58 -16.15 -9.16
C GLN A 630 -3.53 -16.71 -8.18
N GLY A 631 -3.94 -17.13 -6.99
CA GLY A 631 -3.04 -17.65 -5.95
C GLY A 631 -2.29 -16.56 -5.16
N ILE A 632 -2.71 -15.30 -5.26
CA ILE A 632 -2.18 -14.16 -4.51
C ILE A 632 -3.05 -14.00 -3.24
N SER A 633 -2.47 -14.28 -2.08
CA SER A 633 -3.17 -14.21 -0.79
C SER A 633 -2.36 -13.47 0.26
N ASN A 634 -3.03 -12.57 0.99
CA ASN A 634 -2.48 -11.86 2.15
C ASN A 634 -2.93 -12.49 3.48
N LEU A 635 -3.31 -13.77 3.44
CA LEU A 635 -3.70 -14.59 4.59
C LEU A 635 -2.63 -15.65 4.88
N HIS A 636 -2.55 -16.06 6.14
CA HIS A 636 -1.63 -17.10 6.60
C HIS A 636 -2.28 -18.50 6.61
N LEU A 637 -3.58 -18.59 6.29
CA LEU A 637 -4.27 -19.88 6.13
C LEU A 637 -3.58 -20.75 5.08
N LYS A 638 -3.37 -22.03 5.44
CA LYS A 638 -2.91 -23.07 4.51
C LYS A 638 -4.03 -23.44 3.52
N LYS A 639 -3.66 -23.91 2.33
CA LYS A 639 -4.63 -24.46 1.36
C LYS A 639 -5.32 -25.69 1.98
N GLY A 640 -6.59 -25.92 1.66
CA GLY A 640 -7.36 -27.02 2.25
C GLY A 640 -7.98 -26.71 3.61
N PHE A 641 -7.81 -25.50 4.15
CA PHE A 641 -8.25 -25.15 5.51
C PHE A 641 -9.75 -25.38 5.74
N LEU A 642 -10.59 -25.22 4.71
CA LEU A 642 -12.05 -25.36 4.84
C LEU A 642 -12.48 -26.77 5.27
N LYS A 643 -11.68 -27.79 4.98
CA LYS A 643 -11.92 -29.18 5.42
C LYS A 643 -11.90 -29.29 6.94
N GLU A 644 -11.01 -28.56 7.62
CA GLU A 644 -10.94 -28.52 9.09
C GLU A 644 -12.24 -27.96 9.70
N PHE A 645 -12.94 -27.10 8.94
CA PHE A 645 -14.23 -26.52 9.32
C PHE A 645 -15.43 -27.31 8.79
N GLY A 646 -15.22 -28.51 8.22
CA GLY A 646 -16.30 -29.37 7.73
C GLY A 646 -16.89 -28.97 6.38
N TYR A 647 -16.13 -28.25 5.56
CA TYR A 647 -16.49 -27.93 4.18
C TYR A 647 -15.47 -28.56 3.23
N ASP A 648 -15.92 -29.54 2.44
CA ASP A 648 -15.07 -30.16 1.41
C ASP A 648 -15.42 -29.59 0.03
N CYS A 649 -14.48 -28.84 -0.54
CA CYS A 649 -14.69 -28.13 -1.79
C CYS A 649 -13.49 -28.20 -2.77
N CYS A 650 -12.39 -28.88 -2.40
CA CYS A 650 -11.07 -28.76 -3.07
C CYS A 650 -10.47 -30.07 -3.64
N GLY A 651 -11.21 -31.18 -3.75
CA GLY A 651 -10.64 -32.47 -4.18
C GLY A 651 -10.55 -32.69 -5.70
N GLU A 652 -9.43 -33.22 -6.20
CA GLU A 652 -9.37 -33.97 -7.48
C GLU A 652 -9.93 -35.40 -7.29
N SER A 653 -10.62 -35.90 -8.30
CA SER A 653 -11.60 -37.01 -8.34
C SER A 653 -11.27 -38.34 -7.62
N VAL A 654 -12.16 -38.82 -6.73
CA VAL A 654 -12.58 -40.24 -6.63
C VAL A 654 -14.05 -40.33 -6.14
N LYS A 655 -14.87 -41.07 -6.93
CA LYS A 655 -16.20 -41.63 -6.64
C LYS A 655 -17.31 -40.68 -6.17
N THR A 656 -18.06 -40.25 -7.18
CA THR A 656 -19.46 -39.85 -7.17
C THR A 656 -20.32 -40.78 -6.29
N SER A 657 -20.64 -40.34 -5.09
CA SER A 657 -21.92 -40.65 -4.43
C SER A 657 -22.11 -39.72 -3.22
N GLU A 658 -23.10 -38.82 -3.36
CA GLU A 658 -23.78 -38.08 -2.28
C GLU A 658 -22.93 -36.98 -1.61
N ILE A 659 -23.07 -35.68 -1.86
CA ILE A 659 -24.27 -34.87 -2.13
C ILE A 659 -23.85 -33.70 -3.05
N ILE A 660 -24.02 -33.89 -4.36
CA ILE A 660 -24.37 -32.82 -5.30
C ILE A 660 -25.89 -32.74 -5.23
N SER A 661 -26.48 -31.61 -4.82
CA SER A 661 -27.88 -31.37 -5.19
C SER A 661 -27.92 -31.05 -6.68
N LYS A 662 -28.09 -32.12 -7.45
CA LYS A 662 -28.19 -32.27 -8.92
C LYS A 662 -28.56 -30.99 -9.68
N CYS A 663 -27.58 -30.37 -10.33
CA CYS A 663 -27.82 -29.95 -11.70
C CYS A 663 -27.30 -31.02 -12.65
N LYS A 664 -28.19 -31.68 -13.40
CA LYS A 664 -27.80 -32.63 -14.47
C LYS A 664 -27.05 -31.96 -15.65
N CYS A 665 -26.98 -30.63 -15.69
CA CYS A 665 -26.42 -29.85 -16.79
C CYS A 665 -24.89 -29.72 -16.84
N GLN A 666 -24.17 -30.02 -15.75
CA GLN A 666 -22.71 -29.87 -15.65
C GLN A 666 -22.15 -28.47 -16.00
N LYS A 667 -22.97 -27.41 -15.96
CA LYS A 667 -22.57 -26.03 -16.27
C LYS A 667 -22.83 -25.08 -15.09
N PRO A 668 -22.04 -24.00 -14.92
CA PRO A 668 -22.26 -23.02 -13.86
C PRO A 668 -23.61 -22.30 -14.00
N HIS A 669 -24.21 -21.96 -12.86
CA HIS A 669 -25.43 -21.15 -12.78
C HIS A 669 -25.08 -19.76 -12.27
N TYR A 670 -25.66 -18.73 -12.87
CA TYR A 670 -25.45 -17.33 -12.50
C TYR A 670 -26.80 -16.70 -12.17
N ASN A 671 -26.87 -15.88 -11.13
CA ASN A 671 -28.05 -15.05 -10.87
C ASN A 671 -27.58 -13.64 -10.52
N ILE A 672 -27.83 -12.71 -11.44
CA ILE A 672 -27.47 -11.30 -11.28
C ILE A 672 -28.73 -10.43 -11.27
N ALA A 673 -29.92 -11.03 -11.20
CA ALA A 673 -31.19 -10.34 -11.28
C ALA A 673 -31.40 -9.40 -10.09
N LYS A 674 -31.64 -8.13 -10.41
CA LYS A 674 -32.01 -7.04 -9.50
C LYS A 674 -33.37 -6.47 -9.93
N PRO A 675 -34.49 -7.02 -9.44
CA PRO A 675 -35.83 -6.62 -9.88
C PRO A 675 -36.12 -5.12 -9.74
N GLU A 676 -35.46 -4.44 -8.81
CA GLU A 676 -35.54 -3.00 -8.60
C GLU A 676 -34.97 -2.16 -9.77
N LEU A 677 -34.11 -2.74 -10.61
CA LEU A 677 -33.52 -2.07 -11.79
C LEU A 677 -34.35 -2.30 -13.06
N TRP A 678 -35.43 -3.07 -12.97
CA TRP A 678 -36.33 -3.37 -14.09
C TRP A 678 -37.25 -2.19 -14.39
N ILE A 679 -37.53 -1.99 -15.68
CA ILE A 679 -38.55 -1.06 -16.16
C ILE A 679 -39.44 -1.73 -17.22
N THR A 680 -40.67 -1.25 -17.34
CA THR A 680 -41.59 -1.66 -18.42
C THR A 680 -41.32 -0.84 -19.68
N GLN A 681 -41.57 -1.43 -20.85
CA GLN A 681 -41.45 -0.73 -22.12
C GLN A 681 -42.57 0.27 -22.36
N LYS A 682 -42.29 1.31 -23.15
CA LYS A 682 -43.32 2.08 -23.85
C LYS A 682 -43.82 1.30 -25.09
N PRO A 683 -44.98 1.65 -25.66
CA PRO A 683 -45.46 1.02 -26.88
C PRO A 683 -44.37 0.97 -27.97
N SER A 684 -44.05 -0.22 -28.46
CA SER A 684 -43.02 -0.47 -29.49
C SER A 684 -41.57 -0.12 -29.12
N GLU A 685 -41.25 0.15 -27.85
CA GLU A 685 -39.90 0.54 -27.39
C GLU A 685 -39.20 -0.53 -26.52
N CYS A 686 -39.40 -1.81 -26.82
CA CYS A 686 -38.79 -2.92 -26.06
C CYS A 686 -37.25 -2.86 -26.03
N TRP A 687 -36.61 -2.51 -27.14
CA TRP A 687 -35.16 -2.35 -27.19
C TRP A 687 -34.66 -1.22 -26.28
N ALA A 688 -35.30 -0.05 -26.34
CA ALA A 688 -34.89 1.11 -25.55
C ALA A 688 -35.01 0.82 -24.05
N ALA A 689 -36.10 0.16 -23.64
CA ALA A 689 -36.28 -0.28 -22.26
C ALA A 689 -35.21 -1.28 -21.82
N SER A 690 -34.85 -2.23 -22.69
CA SER A 690 -33.81 -3.23 -22.42
C SER A 690 -32.42 -2.59 -22.26
N VAL A 691 -32.10 -1.58 -23.08
CA VAL A 691 -30.85 -0.81 -22.97
C VAL A 691 -30.85 0.05 -21.70
N GLU A 692 -31.98 0.63 -21.31
CA GLU A 692 -32.08 1.39 -20.07
C GLU A 692 -31.85 0.49 -18.85
N ILE A 693 -32.36 -0.75 -18.87
CA ILE A 693 -32.01 -1.74 -17.84
C ILE A 693 -30.50 -1.99 -17.82
N LEU A 694 -29.80 -2.14 -18.96
CA LEU A 694 -28.34 -2.26 -18.96
C LEU A 694 -27.67 -1.05 -18.27
N LYS A 695 -28.12 0.18 -18.57
CA LYS A 695 -27.57 1.39 -17.94
C LYS A 695 -27.81 1.41 -16.43
N ASN A 696 -28.97 0.93 -15.96
CA ASN A 696 -29.25 0.79 -14.53
C ASN A 696 -28.26 -0.17 -13.84
N TYR A 697 -27.72 -1.15 -14.58
CA TYR A 697 -26.64 -2.03 -14.12
C TYR A 697 -25.23 -1.45 -14.32
N GLY A 698 -25.10 -0.22 -14.82
CA GLY A 698 -23.82 0.40 -15.17
C GLY A 698 -23.18 -0.21 -16.42
N VAL A 699 -23.96 -0.84 -17.28
CA VAL A 699 -23.50 -1.48 -18.52
C VAL A 699 -23.91 -0.64 -19.72
N ILE A 700 -22.93 -0.29 -20.55
CA ILE A 700 -23.16 0.35 -21.85
C ILE A 700 -23.17 -0.79 -22.89
N GLY A 701 -24.22 -0.90 -23.70
CA GLY A 701 -24.35 -2.05 -24.59
C GLY A 701 -25.68 -2.11 -25.33
N GLY A 702 -25.91 -3.24 -26.00
CA GLY A 702 -27.20 -3.51 -26.65
C GLY A 702 -27.35 -2.88 -28.03
N SER A 703 -26.27 -2.36 -28.64
CA SER A 703 -26.29 -1.88 -30.03
C SER A 703 -26.34 -3.04 -31.02
N ARG A 704 -26.97 -2.81 -32.18
CA ARG A 704 -26.99 -3.76 -33.29
C ARG A 704 -25.62 -3.89 -33.98
N ALA A 705 -24.75 -2.89 -33.87
CA ALA A 705 -23.44 -2.88 -34.53
C ALA A 705 -22.53 -4.06 -34.11
N ASN A 706 -22.72 -4.54 -32.87
CA ASN A 706 -21.92 -5.63 -32.28
C ASN A 706 -22.82 -6.82 -31.91
N CYS A 707 -23.73 -7.23 -32.79
CA CYS A 707 -24.63 -8.36 -32.53
C CYS A 707 -24.06 -9.71 -33.03
N ILE A 708 -24.38 -10.78 -32.32
CA ILE A 708 -24.20 -12.17 -32.76
C ILE A 708 -25.57 -12.69 -33.15
N ILE A 709 -25.79 -12.96 -34.44
CA ILE A 709 -27.01 -13.64 -34.88
C ILE A 709 -26.88 -15.13 -34.52
N ILE A 710 -27.81 -15.63 -33.71
CA ILE A 710 -27.77 -17.01 -33.19
C ILE A 710 -28.84 -17.90 -33.81
N ALA A 711 -29.92 -17.33 -34.35
CA ALA A 711 -30.92 -18.06 -35.12
C ALA A 711 -31.41 -17.24 -36.32
N ASN A 712 -31.66 -17.93 -37.44
CA ASN A 712 -32.25 -17.40 -38.65
C ASN A 712 -33.65 -17.97 -38.86
N GLN A 713 -34.56 -17.18 -39.44
CA GLN A 713 -35.89 -17.62 -39.82
C GLN A 713 -36.02 -17.76 -41.33
N ASP A 714 -36.50 -18.93 -41.77
CA ASP A 714 -36.93 -19.18 -43.14
C ASP A 714 -38.39 -19.64 -43.13
N GLY A 715 -39.30 -18.77 -43.59
CA GLY A 715 -40.74 -18.98 -43.50
C GLY A 715 -41.22 -19.15 -42.04
N LYS A 716 -41.62 -20.37 -41.67
CA LYS A 716 -42.06 -20.74 -40.31
C LYS A 716 -41.02 -21.58 -39.56
N ASN A 717 -39.82 -21.72 -40.10
CA ASN A 717 -38.76 -22.54 -39.52
C ASN A 717 -37.64 -21.66 -38.97
N LEU A 718 -37.17 -21.99 -37.76
CA LEU A 718 -35.99 -21.38 -37.13
C LEU A 718 -34.83 -22.38 -37.14
N SER A 719 -33.64 -21.90 -37.45
CA SER A 719 -32.41 -22.69 -37.45
C SER A 719 -31.30 -21.97 -36.69
N SER A 720 -30.55 -22.70 -35.88
CA SER A 720 -29.41 -22.15 -35.15
C SER A 720 -28.23 -21.93 -36.11
N VAL A 721 -27.48 -20.83 -35.91
CA VAL A 721 -26.31 -20.49 -36.72
C VAL A 721 -25.07 -20.33 -35.84
N ASN A 722 -24.91 -19.21 -35.14
CA ASN A 722 -23.78 -18.96 -34.23
C ASN A 722 -24.18 -19.16 -32.76
N ALA A 723 -25.04 -20.14 -32.48
CA ALA A 723 -25.63 -20.33 -31.16
C ALA A 723 -24.60 -20.56 -30.05
N ASN A 724 -23.55 -21.36 -30.30
CA ASN A 724 -22.47 -21.57 -29.33
C ASN A 724 -21.72 -20.26 -29.01
N SER A 725 -21.37 -19.45 -30.02
CA SER A 725 -20.73 -18.15 -29.81
C SER A 725 -21.61 -17.20 -29.00
N GLY A 726 -22.93 -17.23 -29.21
CA GLY A 726 -23.88 -16.46 -28.42
C GLY A 726 -24.00 -16.96 -26.98
N ILE A 727 -24.08 -18.28 -26.78
CA ILE A 727 -24.13 -18.94 -25.46
C ILE A 727 -22.86 -18.61 -24.66
N ASP A 728 -21.69 -18.78 -25.27
CA ASP A 728 -20.40 -18.50 -24.65
C ASP A 728 -20.29 -17.02 -24.27
N TYR A 729 -20.77 -16.11 -25.14
CA TYR A 729 -20.81 -14.69 -24.82
C TYR A 729 -21.72 -14.41 -23.62
N ILE A 730 -22.97 -14.90 -23.61
CA ILE A 730 -23.91 -14.72 -22.50
C ILE A 730 -23.30 -15.26 -21.21
N ASP A 731 -22.79 -16.49 -21.21
CA ASP A 731 -22.15 -17.12 -20.06
C ASP A 731 -20.95 -16.29 -19.57
N SER A 732 -20.14 -15.73 -20.48
CA SER A 732 -19.00 -14.87 -20.12
C SER A 732 -19.44 -13.56 -19.44
N GLN A 733 -20.53 -12.95 -19.89
CA GLN A 733 -21.04 -11.69 -19.34
C GLN A 733 -21.69 -11.92 -17.97
N LEU A 734 -22.50 -12.97 -17.85
CA LEU A 734 -23.13 -13.35 -16.58
C LEU A 734 -22.09 -13.70 -15.51
N LYS A 735 -20.99 -14.36 -15.90
CA LYS A 735 -19.86 -14.66 -15.01
C LYS A 735 -19.23 -13.40 -14.40
N ILE A 736 -19.20 -12.29 -15.14
CA ILE A 736 -18.65 -11.01 -14.68
C ILE A 736 -19.73 -10.04 -14.17
N GLY A 737 -20.94 -10.53 -13.90
CA GLY A 737 -22.01 -9.72 -13.30
C GLY A 737 -22.73 -8.78 -14.27
N LYS A 738 -22.56 -8.96 -15.60
CA LYS A 738 -23.13 -8.05 -16.60
C LYS A 738 -24.34 -8.68 -17.29
N PRO A 739 -25.52 -8.03 -17.26
CA PRO A 739 -26.67 -8.47 -18.06
C PRO A 739 -26.43 -8.27 -19.55
N VAL A 740 -27.23 -8.96 -20.37
CA VAL A 740 -27.10 -8.95 -21.84
C VAL A 740 -28.45 -8.71 -22.50
N VAL A 741 -28.51 -7.75 -23.43
CA VAL A 741 -29.68 -7.53 -24.28
C VAL A 741 -29.70 -8.57 -25.39
N VAL A 742 -30.85 -9.19 -25.61
CA VAL A 742 -31.03 -10.12 -26.72
C VAL A 742 -32.33 -9.81 -27.48
N GLY A 743 -32.31 -10.09 -28.78
CA GLY A 743 -33.49 -10.00 -29.64
C GLY A 743 -34.15 -11.37 -29.81
N LEU A 744 -35.46 -11.35 -30.03
CA LEU A 744 -36.33 -12.51 -29.96
C LEU A 744 -37.26 -12.54 -31.17
N ASP A 745 -37.58 -13.73 -31.64
CA ASP A 745 -38.84 -14.01 -32.35
C ASP A 745 -39.97 -14.20 -31.34
N ASP A 746 -41.15 -13.63 -31.59
CA ASP A 746 -42.40 -13.82 -30.85
C ASP A 746 -43.46 -14.51 -31.74
N ASN A 747 -43.63 -15.82 -31.53
CA ASN A 747 -44.61 -16.67 -32.21
C ASN A 747 -44.42 -16.81 -33.74
N LEU A 748 -43.18 -16.90 -34.23
CA LEU A 748 -42.86 -17.09 -35.65
C LEU A 748 -43.48 -16.03 -36.55
N ARG A 749 -43.62 -14.80 -36.04
CA ARG A 749 -44.13 -13.69 -36.84
C ARG A 749 -43.13 -13.39 -37.93
N GLN A 750 -43.56 -13.49 -39.18
CA GLN A 750 -42.70 -13.16 -40.30
C GLN A 750 -42.45 -11.66 -40.32
N THR A 751 -41.26 -11.25 -39.87
CA THR A 751 -40.88 -9.84 -39.86
C THR A 751 -40.10 -9.47 -41.12
N SER A 752 -40.37 -8.28 -41.66
CA SER A 752 -39.78 -7.79 -42.91
C SER A 752 -38.65 -6.78 -42.72
N TYR A 753 -38.34 -6.39 -41.48
CA TYR A 753 -37.50 -5.21 -41.19
C TYR A 753 -36.09 -5.53 -40.63
N ASN A 754 -35.78 -6.79 -40.33
CA ASN A 754 -34.42 -7.22 -39.98
C ASN A 754 -33.91 -8.25 -41.01
N ALA A 755 -32.61 -8.24 -41.30
CA ALA A 755 -32.02 -8.98 -42.43
C ALA A 755 -32.16 -10.50 -42.30
N HIS A 756 -32.28 -11.00 -41.06
CA HIS A 756 -32.51 -12.40 -40.71
C HIS A 756 -33.99 -12.74 -40.47
N LYS A 757 -34.88 -11.77 -40.69
CA LYS A 757 -36.36 -11.83 -40.63
C LYS A 757 -36.99 -12.39 -39.34
N ALA A 758 -36.25 -12.41 -38.24
CA ALA A 758 -36.62 -13.14 -37.02
C ALA A 758 -36.78 -12.29 -35.75
N THR A 759 -36.13 -11.13 -35.60
CA THR A 759 -36.21 -10.34 -34.34
C THR A 759 -37.38 -9.35 -34.31
N ASP A 760 -38.31 -9.50 -33.38
CA ASP A 760 -39.45 -8.60 -33.19
C ASP A 760 -39.70 -8.11 -31.74
N HIS A 761 -39.01 -8.70 -30.76
CA HIS A 761 -39.04 -8.30 -29.37
C HIS A 761 -37.64 -8.31 -28.74
N PHE A 762 -37.49 -7.65 -27.59
CA PHE A 762 -36.23 -7.60 -26.83
C PHE A 762 -36.48 -7.84 -25.35
N PHE A 763 -35.55 -8.55 -24.71
CA PHE A 763 -35.47 -8.63 -23.25
C PHE A 763 -34.01 -8.59 -22.78
N VAL A 764 -33.82 -8.68 -21.45
CA VAL A 764 -32.50 -8.69 -20.83
C VAL A 764 -32.25 -10.01 -20.09
N ILE A 765 -31.20 -10.74 -20.47
CA ILE A 765 -30.74 -11.92 -19.75
C ILE A 765 -30.01 -11.49 -18.46
N VAL A 766 -30.43 -12.08 -17.34
CA VAL A 766 -29.97 -11.74 -15.97
C VAL A 766 -29.55 -12.96 -15.15
N GLY A 767 -29.47 -14.13 -15.76
CA GLY A 767 -28.99 -15.32 -15.08
C GLY A 767 -29.05 -16.58 -15.94
N SER A 768 -28.51 -17.66 -15.40
CA SER A 768 -28.51 -19.00 -15.96
C SER A 768 -28.79 -20.03 -14.87
N GLY A 769 -29.45 -21.11 -15.25
CA GLY A 769 -29.83 -22.19 -14.36
C GLY A 769 -30.06 -23.47 -15.14
N CYS A 770 -30.65 -24.45 -14.48
CA CYS A 770 -31.08 -25.67 -15.11
C CYS A 770 -32.18 -26.35 -14.31
N GLU A 771 -33.07 -26.98 -15.05
CA GLU A 771 -34.19 -27.75 -14.55
C GLU A 771 -34.16 -29.11 -15.26
N ASN A 772 -34.16 -30.19 -14.49
CA ASN A 772 -34.15 -31.57 -15.01
C ASN A 772 -33.00 -31.91 -15.97
N GLY A 773 -31.90 -31.15 -15.97
CA GLY A 773 -30.75 -31.33 -16.87
C GLY A 773 -30.74 -30.46 -18.10
N LYS A 774 -31.87 -29.80 -18.37
CA LYS A 774 -31.97 -28.81 -19.44
C LYS A 774 -31.53 -27.45 -18.91
N ARG A 775 -30.51 -26.86 -19.54
CA ARG A 775 -30.02 -25.51 -19.19
C ARG A 775 -31.06 -24.47 -19.58
N TYR A 776 -31.15 -23.40 -18.82
CA TYR A 776 -31.93 -22.22 -19.17
C TYR A 776 -31.23 -20.92 -18.77
N TYR A 777 -31.64 -19.81 -19.37
CA TYR A 777 -31.36 -18.46 -18.92
C TYR A 777 -32.59 -17.83 -18.26
N THR A 778 -32.39 -17.02 -17.23
CA THR A 778 -33.45 -16.17 -16.67
C THR A 778 -33.41 -14.79 -17.29
N PHE A 779 -34.57 -14.16 -17.44
CA PHE A 779 -34.68 -12.88 -18.14
C PHE A 779 -35.67 -11.91 -17.51
N PHE A 780 -35.45 -10.64 -17.82
CA PHE A 780 -36.30 -9.51 -17.52
C PHE A 780 -37.10 -9.13 -18.77
N ASP A 781 -38.39 -9.42 -18.74
CA ASP A 781 -39.31 -9.09 -19.83
C ASP A 781 -39.81 -7.67 -19.69
N VAL A 782 -39.42 -6.80 -20.62
CA VAL A 782 -39.84 -5.40 -20.66
C VAL A 782 -41.26 -5.25 -21.20
N GLY A 783 -41.80 -6.25 -21.92
CA GLY A 783 -43.18 -6.25 -22.44
C GLY A 783 -44.25 -6.49 -21.38
N SER A 784 -43.83 -6.89 -20.17
CA SER A 784 -44.70 -7.11 -19.04
C SER A 784 -45.22 -5.79 -18.44
N LYS A 785 -46.51 -5.76 -18.06
CA LYS A 785 -47.17 -4.57 -17.47
C LYS A 785 -46.79 -4.29 -16.02
N THR A 786 -46.33 -5.31 -15.29
CA THR A 786 -45.97 -5.21 -13.87
C THR A 786 -44.56 -5.76 -13.65
N ARG A 787 -43.88 -5.22 -12.64
CA ARG A 787 -42.52 -5.66 -12.27
C ARG A 787 -42.49 -7.14 -11.90
N ASP A 788 -43.47 -7.61 -11.13
CA ASP A 788 -43.52 -9.00 -10.69
C ASP A 788 -43.67 -9.96 -11.87
N ALA A 789 -44.43 -9.55 -12.90
CA ALA A 789 -44.53 -10.33 -14.13
C ALA A 789 -43.23 -10.30 -14.94
N GLY A 790 -42.64 -9.11 -15.11
CA GLY A 790 -41.42 -8.89 -15.90
C GLY A 790 -40.15 -9.48 -15.30
N THR A 791 -40.12 -9.66 -13.97
CA THR A 791 -38.95 -10.16 -13.21
C THR A 791 -39.19 -11.53 -12.57
N SER A 792 -40.30 -12.19 -12.96
CA SER A 792 -40.71 -13.48 -12.42
C SER A 792 -39.63 -14.56 -12.54
N SER A 793 -39.50 -15.40 -11.52
CA SER A 793 -38.62 -16.58 -11.54
C SER A 793 -39.02 -17.63 -12.59
N ASN A 794 -40.24 -17.53 -13.13
CA ASN A 794 -40.72 -18.37 -14.24
C ASN A 794 -40.27 -17.89 -15.61
N ASN A 795 -39.67 -16.70 -15.72
CA ASN A 795 -39.14 -16.17 -16.97
C ASN A 795 -37.83 -16.91 -17.30
N LYS A 796 -37.97 -18.06 -17.99
CA LYS A 796 -36.88 -18.98 -18.34
C LYS A 796 -36.85 -19.24 -19.85
N MET A 797 -35.64 -19.25 -20.41
CA MET A 797 -35.34 -19.59 -21.80
C MET A 797 -34.44 -20.81 -21.85
N PHE A 798 -34.94 -21.94 -22.30
CA PHE A 798 -34.24 -23.22 -22.31
C PHE A 798 -33.40 -23.42 -23.56
N ILE A 799 -32.19 -23.97 -23.38
CA ILE A 799 -31.31 -24.37 -24.48
C ILE A 799 -31.72 -25.77 -24.94
N ASN A 800 -32.11 -25.88 -26.21
CA ASN A 800 -32.51 -27.13 -26.84
C ASN A 800 -31.29 -27.88 -27.42
N GLU A 801 -31.49 -29.14 -27.81
CA GLU A 801 -30.45 -29.97 -28.44
C GLU A 801 -29.97 -29.40 -29.79
N ASN A 802 -30.88 -28.76 -30.54
CA ASN A 802 -30.57 -28.02 -31.77
C ASN A 802 -29.94 -26.64 -31.51
N LEU A 803 -29.60 -26.32 -30.25
CA LEU A 803 -29.02 -25.06 -29.79
C LEU A 803 -29.92 -23.82 -29.95
N LEU A 804 -31.19 -23.98 -30.35
CA LEU A 804 -32.17 -22.90 -30.20
C LEU A 804 -32.42 -22.64 -28.72
N ILE A 805 -32.65 -21.38 -28.38
CA ILE A 805 -32.89 -20.95 -27.01
C ILE A 805 -34.31 -20.42 -26.93
N GLU A 806 -35.20 -21.20 -26.31
CA GLU A 806 -36.65 -21.02 -26.42
C GLU A 806 -37.32 -20.92 -25.05
N GLY A 807 -38.37 -20.12 -24.94
CA GLY A 807 -39.13 -19.97 -23.72
C GLY A 807 -40.50 -19.38 -23.96
N LYS A 808 -41.19 -19.00 -22.88
CA LYS A 808 -42.52 -18.40 -22.97
C LYS A 808 -42.60 -17.13 -22.13
N SER A 809 -43.48 -16.22 -22.52
CA SER A 809 -43.84 -15.10 -21.65
C SER A 809 -44.47 -15.59 -20.35
N ASN A 810 -44.44 -14.76 -19.32
CA ASN A 810 -45.23 -14.98 -18.13
C ASN A 810 -46.72 -15.08 -18.52
N GLY A 811 -47.42 -16.14 -18.08
CA GLY A 811 -48.79 -16.47 -18.51
C GLY A 811 -48.91 -17.24 -19.84
N GLY A 812 -47.81 -17.51 -20.55
CA GLY A 812 -47.77 -18.47 -21.66
C GLY A 812 -48.36 -18.02 -23.00
N ARG A 813 -48.70 -16.74 -23.17
CA ARG A 813 -49.31 -16.19 -24.39
C ARG A 813 -48.33 -16.11 -25.58
N HIS A 814 -47.05 -15.89 -25.30
CA HIS A 814 -46.02 -15.73 -26.32
C HIS A 814 -44.99 -16.85 -26.22
N ASN A 815 -44.61 -17.43 -27.36
CA ASN A 815 -43.45 -18.31 -27.49
C ASN A 815 -42.29 -17.49 -28.03
N TYR A 816 -41.19 -17.48 -27.29
CA TYR A 816 -40.00 -16.73 -27.64
C TYR A 816 -38.88 -17.64 -28.10
N THR A 817 -38.15 -17.22 -29.11
CA THR A 817 -36.85 -17.81 -29.49
C THR A 817 -35.81 -16.71 -29.58
N ILE A 818 -34.65 -16.88 -28.92
CA ILE A 818 -33.57 -15.91 -29.04
C ILE A 818 -32.94 -15.99 -30.43
N THR A 819 -32.91 -14.86 -31.14
CA THR A 819 -32.45 -14.77 -32.53
C THR A 819 -31.15 -13.97 -32.64
N GLU A 820 -30.90 -13.01 -31.74
CA GLU A 820 -29.66 -12.24 -31.70
C GLU A 820 -29.20 -11.92 -30.27
N VAL A 821 -27.89 -11.89 -30.06
CA VAL A 821 -27.25 -11.46 -28.80
C VAL A 821 -26.52 -10.15 -29.05
N ARG A 822 -26.89 -9.07 -28.35
CA ARG A 822 -26.26 -7.75 -28.53
C ARG A 822 -25.18 -7.53 -27.49
N LYS A 823 -23.94 -7.39 -27.95
CA LYS A 823 -22.79 -7.24 -27.06
C LYS A 823 -22.85 -5.93 -26.27
N ASN A 824 -22.32 -6.00 -25.05
CA ASN A 824 -21.91 -4.87 -24.24
C ASN A 824 -20.65 -4.22 -24.85
N ASN A 825 -20.51 -2.91 -24.70
CA ASN A 825 -19.40 -2.10 -25.19
C ASN A 825 -18.22 -2.07 -24.21
#